data_AF-A0A2T3AUK2-F1
#
_entry.id   AF-A0A2T3AUK2-F1
#
_cell.length_a   1.000
_cell.length_b   1.000
_cell.length_c   1.000
_cell.angle_alpha   90.00
_cell.angle_beta   90.00
_cell.angle_gamma   90.00
#
_symmetry.space_group_name_H-M   'P 1'
#
loop_
_entity.id
_entity.type
_entity.pdbx_description
1 polymer ?
#
loop_
_entity_poly.entity_id
_entity_poly.type
_entity_poly.pdbx_seq_one_letter_code
_entity_poly.pdbx_strand_id
1 'polypeptide(L)'
;MSIVVDRIRRIDGQLDRVPLVHPSIQDGILTGQDARAVASPRITQLQNIIKTLSTTSSSTPLLSAWRISALLDKVALSERTNEVVEGEEVAHVQSYEEELEWLLVSKATVQTYGLLLNTLLEQTIPLSDDIWYWDEVLGSYTYTGLYTIQTSPLRVWSWMKDIYYDAQTRFAQLREAPADAISAREIGTSLTDKWKQFYDLVGESIRERSVADLQRRVLSPVALSRTQARHNQARLKRLREMSASGLGVLMDEGLSLDINDGSSDSAKIEEADNQEWKVVVERSVALMDTVLRNVTALETGVSDFEDTVFASVEDDPELSSSETEGADRNQPAKLSRRLQHILQTHIPNHIATSRKLTSEYGRPSRLVRYWLPAGVLLLSSTTILRILVNRKAEIITWFRDLNSTIRAFLVNWVVEPAKKVIGTIRHDPDSEVAIMSKESLKGDRDSLERMVVDFAIDNPAAAEGGDGALTEAQIAEIRAKVKEGDLTPVLRAYEKDLRKPFKGAVRGDLIRTLLIQVQKTKVDVEVAISGIDALLKSQELLFGFFGLTPGVLVCFAAFRYLGGTFGNKRGLSRDKRVDQTVRALRNIDRILTLATPTQNNLLSYKDHGLLLCEVHVLRTRARRLFPGEIEREFREDVSDLCNINSGIQTQLKVLERIRWGYSKWLK
;
A
#
# COMPACT_ATOMS: atom_id res chain seq x y z
N MET A 1 10.18 -9.66 3.33
CA MET A 1 10.74 -10.45 4.44
C MET A 1 10.73 -9.57 5.69
N SER A 2 10.38 -10.10 6.85
CA SER A 2 10.42 -9.37 8.14
C SER A 2 11.84 -9.46 8.74
N ILE A 3 12.17 -8.56 9.68
CA ILE A 3 13.44 -8.56 10.42
C ILE A 3 13.62 -9.89 11.17
N VAL A 4 12.52 -10.37 11.76
CA VAL A 4 12.43 -11.65 12.47
C VAL A 4 12.87 -12.83 11.60
N VAL A 5 12.39 -12.91 10.35
CA VAL A 5 12.76 -13.99 9.43
C VAL A 5 14.25 -13.97 9.08
N ASP A 6 14.84 -12.79 8.95
CA ASP A 6 16.26 -12.68 8.65
C ASP A 6 17.12 -13.13 9.83
N ARG A 7 16.74 -12.75 11.06
CA ARG A 7 17.42 -13.19 12.28
C ARG A 7 17.34 -14.70 12.45
N ILE A 8 16.15 -15.28 12.27
CA ILE A 8 15.96 -16.73 12.36
C ILE A 8 16.81 -17.48 11.34
N ARG A 9 16.88 -17.02 10.09
CA ARG A 9 17.74 -17.66 9.08
C ARG A 9 19.21 -17.59 9.42
N ARG A 10 19.67 -16.51 10.07
CA ARG A 10 21.05 -16.40 10.56
C ARG A 10 21.30 -17.42 11.66
N ILE A 11 20.42 -17.49 12.66
CA ILE A 11 20.56 -18.43 13.79
C ILE A 11 20.43 -19.89 13.32
N ASP A 12 19.47 -20.20 12.45
CA ASP A 12 19.29 -21.53 11.86
C ASP A 12 20.53 -21.95 11.05
N GLY A 13 21.13 -21.00 10.30
CA GLY A 13 22.38 -21.23 9.59
C GLY A 13 23.62 -21.36 10.48
N GLN A 14 23.63 -20.77 11.68
CA GLN A 14 24.67 -21.00 12.68
C GLN A 14 24.50 -22.37 13.34
N LEU A 15 23.26 -22.77 13.63
CA LEU A 15 22.95 -24.07 14.21
C LEU A 15 23.24 -25.23 13.24
N ASP A 16 23.13 -24.99 11.93
CA ASP A 16 23.55 -25.95 10.89
C ASP A 16 25.08 -26.15 10.83
N ARG A 17 25.88 -25.25 11.43
CA ARG A 17 27.36 -25.36 11.48
C ARG A 17 27.87 -26.11 12.71
N VAL A 18 27.02 -26.40 13.70
CA VAL A 18 27.42 -27.11 14.91
C VAL A 18 27.81 -28.55 14.54
N PRO A 19 29.03 -29.01 14.88
CA PRO A 19 29.45 -30.38 14.59
C PRO A 19 28.62 -31.38 15.41
N LEU A 20 28.02 -32.35 14.72
CA LEU A 20 27.22 -33.46 15.29
C LEU A 20 28.08 -34.66 15.74
N VAL A 21 29.40 -34.49 15.87
CA VAL A 21 30.35 -35.58 16.13
C VAL A 21 31.53 -35.07 16.97
N HIS A 22 31.88 -35.80 18.02
CA HIS A 22 33.08 -35.58 18.84
C HIS A 22 34.37 -35.63 17.96
N PRO A 23 35.32 -34.67 18.10
CA PRO A 23 36.56 -34.63 17.32
C PRO A 23 37.49 -35.84 17.51
N SER A 24 37.34 -36.60 18.60
CA SER A 24 38.12 -37.83 18.86
C SER A 24 37.89 -38.95 17.83
N ILE A 25 36.94 -38.77 16.90
CA ILE A 25 36.54 -39.74 15.88
C ILE A 25 37.12 -39.39 14.49
N GLN A 26 37.63 -38.18 14.26
CA GLN A 26 38.08 -37.77 12.92
C GLN A 26 39.39 -38.46 12.46
N ASP A 27 40.25 -38.88 13.38
CA ASP A 27 41.52 -39.54 13.06
C ASP A 27 41.39 -41.06 12.80
N GLY A 28 40.20 -41.64 13.01
CA GLY A 28 39.91 -43.05 12.78
C GLY A 28 39.13 -43.28 11.49
N ILE A 29 39.83 -43.32 10.36
CA ILE A 29 39.45 -43.89 9.05
C ILE A 29 37.94 -44.27 8.89
N LEU A 30 37.27 -43.57 7.97
CA LEU A 30 35.97 -43.92 7.36
C LEU A 30 35.90 -45.43 7.03
N THR A 31 35.28 -46.21 7.90
CA THR A 31 34.93 -47.62 7.64
C THR A 31 33.41 -47.74 7.51
N GLY A 32 32.92 -48.80 6.86
CA GLY A 32 31.50 -49.05 6.59
C GLY A 32 30.57 -49.19 7.83
N GLN A 33 31.06 -48.83 9.03
CA GLN A 33 30.37 -48.84 10.32
C GLN A 33 29.45 -47.63 10.50
N ASP A 34 29.81 -46.44 9.99
CA ASP A 34 28.94 -45.25 10.00
C ASP A 34 27.65 -45.47 9.18
N ALA A 35 27.72 -46.29 8.12
CA ALA A 35 26.56 -46.60 7.27
C ALA A 35 25.47 -47.42 7.98
N ARG A 36 25.80 -48.16 9.05
CA ARG A 36 24.83 -48.91 9.86
C ARG A 36 24.26 -48.05 11.00
N ALA A 37 25.05 -47.15 11.59
CA ALA A 37 24.57 -46.16 12.56
C ALA A 37 23.57 -45.18 11.92
N VAL A 38 23.80 -44.76 10.67
CA VAL A 38 22.88 -43.92 9.88
C VAL A 38 21.56 -44.64 9.51
N ALA A 39 21.51 -45.98 9.59
CA ALA A 39 20.36 -46.77 9.14
C ALA A 39 19.26 -46.97 10.20
N SER A 40 19.39 -46.42 11.42
CA SER A 40 18.33 -46.50 12.43
C SER A 40 17.06 -45.77 11.95
N PRO A 41 15.87 -46.40 12.03
CA PRO A 41 14.62 -45.75 11.65
C PRO A 41 14.31 -44.51 12.51
N ARG A 42 14.82 -44.44 13.75
CA ARG A 42 14.66 -43.28 14.66
C ARG A 42 15.49 -42.09 14.19
N ILE A 43 16.76 -42.31 13.84
CA ILE A 43 17.67 -41.28 13.34
C ILE A 43 17.13 -40.65 12.05
N THR A 44 16.65 -41.47 11.11
CA THR A 44 16.05 -40.96 9.86
C THR A 44 14.76 -40.17 10.10
N GLN A 45 13.96 -40.54 11.10
CA GLN A 45 12.80 -39.76 11.53
C GLN A 45 13.21 -38.41 12.14
N LEU A 46 14.20 -38.39 13.04
CA LEU A 46 14.74 -37.15 13.64
C LEU A 46 15.29 -36.21 12.57
N GLN A 47 16.12 -36.71 11.66
CA GLN A 47 16.69 -35.93 10.55
C GLN A 47 15.60 -35.35 9.63
N ASN A 48 14.56 -36.13 9.32
CA ASN A 48 13.43 -35.64 8.54
C ASN A 48 12.68 -34.51 9.26
N ILE A 49 12.45 -34.65 10.57
CA ILE A 49 11.75 -33.64 11.36
C ILE A 49 12.61 -32.37 11.48
N ILE A 50 13.90 -32.49 11.77
CA ILE A 50 14.87 -31.38 11.78
C ILE A 50 14.84 -30.64 10.44
N LYS A 51 14.84 -31.37 9.32
CA LYS A 51 14.75 -30.78 7.98
C LYS A 51 13.44 -30.02 7.76
N THR A 52 12.32 -30.50 8.33
CA THR A 52 11.04 -29.78 8.26
C THR A 52 10.97 -28.56 9.18
N LEU A 53 11.71 -28.57 10.30
CA LEU A 53 11.83 -27.44 11.23
C LEU A 53 12.81 -26.36 10.74
N SER A 54 13.74 -26.73 9.84
CA SER A 54 14.71 -25.81 9.25
C SER A 54 14.05 -24.81 8.30
N THR A 55 14.49 -23.55 8.33
CA THR A 55 13.93 -22.40 7.57
C THR A 55 14.34 -22.33 6.10
N THR A 56 14.44 -23.48 5.44
CA THR A 56 14.88 -23.59 4.03
C THR A 56 13.85 -23.07 3.02
N SER A 57 12.58 -22.95 3.40
CA SER A 57 11.50 -22.53 2.51
C SER A 57 11.38 -21.01 2.39
N SER A 58 11.43 -20.49 1.17
CA SER A 58 11.30 -19.06 0.87
C SER A 58 9.88 -18.50 1.05
N SER A 59 8.85 -19.36 0.97
CA SER A 59 7.43 -19.01 0.97
C SER A 59 6.80 -18.94 2.36
N THR A 60 7.16 -19.84 3.28
CA THR A 60 6.68 -19.88 4.68
C THR A 60 7.85 -20.11 5.65
N PRO A 61 8.60 -19.05 6.00
CA PRO A 61 9.79 -19.19 6.83
C PRO A 61 9.49 -19.52 8.31
N LEU A 62 8.27 -19.22 8.80
CA LEU A 62 7.83 -19.50 10.16
C LEU A 62 6.74 -20.57 10.15
N LEU A 63 6.90 -21.61 10.97
CA LEU A 63 5.87 -22.63 11.19
C LEU A 63 4.82 -22.15 12.20
N SER A 64 3.59 -22.67 12.11
CA SER A 64 2.56 -22.36 13.11
C SER A 64 2.82 -23.06 14.44
N ALA A 65 2.40 -22.45 15.55
CA ALA A 65 2.60 -23.00 16.90
C ALA A 65 2.08 -24.44 17.04
N TRP A 66 0.89 -24.73 16.49
CA TRP A 66 0.33 -26.08 16.46
C TRP A 66 1.23 -27.06 15.71
N ARG A 67 1.78 -26.68 14.55
CA ARG A 67 2.63 -27.56 13.75
C ARG A 67 3.96 -27.86 14.45
N ILE A 68 4.55 -26.88 15.13
CA ILE A 68 5.75 -27.09 15.95
C ILE A 68 5.44 -28.05 17.09
N SER A 69 4.34 -27.83 17.82
CA SER A 69 3.94 -28.73 18.92
C SER A 69 3.65 -30.16 18.44
N ALA A 70 3.00 -30.32 17.28
CA ALA A 70 2.71 -31.63 16.70
C ALA A 70 3.97 -32.34 16.19
N LEU A 71 5.02 -31.60 15.82
CA LEU A 71 6.32 -32.18 15.46
C LEU A 71 7.10 -32.60 16.71
N LEU A 72 7.05 -31.82 17.80
CA LEU A 72 7.66 -32.17 19.08
C LEU A 72 6.97 -33.38 19.75
N ASP A 73 5.64 -33.48 19.64
CA ASP A 73 4.84 -34.59 20.19
C ASP A 73 5.11 -35.92 19.46
N LYS A 74 5.30 -35.86 18.14
CA LYS A 74 5.63 -37.03 17.30
C LYS A 74 6.97 -37.67 17.63
N VAL A 75 7.91 -36.91 18.21
CA VAL A 75 9.28 -37.38 18.44
C VAL A 75 9.36 -38.26 19.69
N ALA A 76 8.41 -38.18 20.62
CA ALA A 76 8.44 -38.88 21.91
C ALA A 76 9.88 -38.97 22.45
N LEU A 77 10.48 -37.80 22.73
CA LEU A 77 11.82 -37.70 23.33
C LEU A 77 11.84 -38.64 24.53
N SER A 78 12.75 -39.62 24.49
CA SER A 78 12.65 -40.77 25.37
C SER A 78 12.91 -40.33 26.80
N GLU A 79 11.91 -40.46 27.69
CA GLU A 79 12.19 -40.59 29.13
C GLU A 79 12.88 -41.94 29.31
N ARG A 80 14.17 -42.01 29.00
CA ARG A 80 14.88 -43.29 29.02
C ARG A 80 15.21 -43.60 30.48
N THR A 81 14.60 -44.67 30.98
CA THR A 81 14.98 -45.31 32.23
C THR A 81 16.45 -45.72 32.15
N ASN A 82 17.18 -45.54 33.26
CA ASN A 82 18.61 -45.83 33.46
C ASN A 82 18.98 -47.32 33.25
N GLU A 83 18.73 -47.89 32.08
CA GLU A 83 19.23 -49.22 31.72
C GLU A 83 20.65 -49.05 31.19
N VAL A 84 21.62 -49.56 31.96
CA VAL A 84 23.04 -49.63 31.59
C VAL A 84 23.16 -50.59 30.42
N VAL A 85 23.39 -50.06 29.21
CA VAL A 85 23.62 -50.88 28.02
C VAL A 85 25.12 -51.11 27.88
N GLU A 86 25.54 -52.36 28.00
CA GLU A 86 26.93 -52.79 27.76
C GLU A 86 27.20 -52.86 26.26
N GLY A 87 28.13 -52.04 25.76
CA GLY A 87 28.67 -52.09 24.39
C GLY A 87 29.03 -50.71 23.82
N GLU A 88 30.30 -50.52 23.41
CA GLU A 88 30.81 -49.26 22.85
C GLU A 88 30.00 -48.82 21.61
N GLU A 89 29.65 -49.75 20.70
CA GLU A 89 28.86 -49.44 19.50
C GLU A 89 27.46 -48.88 19.81
N VAL A 90 26.82 -49.38 20.87
CA VAL A 90 25.47 -48.92 21.26
C VAL A 90 25.54 -47.58 21.98
N ALA A 91 26.62 -47.32 22.73
CA ALA A 91 26.88 -46.03 23.35
C ALA A 91 27.10 -44.92 22.29
N HIS A 92 27.80 -45.21 21.18
CA HIS A 92 28.01 -44.25 20.10
C HIS A 92 26.71 -43.85 19.39
N VAL A 93 25.85 -44.82 19.08
CA VAL A 93 24.53 -44.55 18.46
C VAL A 93 23.64 -43.73 19.40
N GLN A 94 23.69 -44.00 20.71
CA GLN A 94 22.94 -43.23 21.71
C GLN A 94 23.43 -41.78 21.83
N SER A 95 24.75 -41.56 21.86
CA SER A 95 25.32 -40.20 21.88
C SER A 95 24.89 -39.38 20.65
N TYR A 96 24.89 -40.00 19.47
CA TYR A 96 24.44 -39.36 18.24
C TYR A 96 22.93 -39.07 18.24
N GLU A 97 22.10 -39.98 18.80
CA GLU A 97 20.68 -39.73 19.00
C GLU A 97 20.43 -38.55 19.95
N GLU A 98 21.17 -38.45 21.05
CA GLU A 98 21.07 -37.33 22.01
C GLU A 98 21.44 -35.99 21.37
N GLU A 99 22.51 -35.92 20.58
CA GLU A 99 22.89 -34.71 19.84
C GLU A 99 21.83 -34.29 18.80
N LEU A 100 21.21 -35.26 18.11
CA LEU A 100 20.10 -35.00 17.21
C LEU A 100 18.84 -34.51 17.95
N GLU A 101 18.55 -35.04 19.15
CA GLU A 101 17.45 -34.58 19.99
C GLU A 101 17.67 -33.13 20.44
N TRP A 102 18.89 -32.78 20.85
CA TRP A 102 19.27 -31.41 21.16
C TRP A 102 19.15 -30.47 19.96
N LEU A 103 19.63 -30.87 18.79
CA LEU A 103 19.52 -30.06 17.59
C LEU A 103 18.05 -29.86 17.18
N LEU A 104 17.22 -30.89 17.33
CA LEU A 104 15.78 -30.80 17.09
C LEU A 104 15.10 -29.80 18.03
N VAL A 105 15.38 -29.88 19.34
CA VAL A 105 14.85 -28.94 20.33
C VAL A 105 15.31 -27.52 20.02
N SER A 106 16.59 -27.31 19.68
CA SER A 106 17.11 -25.99 19.32
C SER A 106 16.48 -25.43 18.05
N LYS A 107 16.24 -26.24 17.01
CA LYS A 107 15.48 -25.81 15.82
C LYS A 107 14.05 -25.42 16.19
N ALA A 108 13.41 -26.17 17.08
CA ALA A 108 12.08 -25.84 17.59
C ALA A 108 12.09 -24.56 18.44
N THR A 109 13.12 -24.33 19.25
CA THR A 109 13.35 -23.10 20.02
C THR A 109 13.48 -21.90 19.09
N VAL A 110 14.31 -22.00 18.04
CA VAL A 110 14.51 -20.95 17.03
C VAL A 110 13.19 -20.58 16.32
N GLN A 111 12.38 -21.58 15.96
CA GLN A 111 11.05 -21.36 15.38
C GLN A 111 10.07 -20.72 16.38
N THR A 112 10.08 -21.18 17.63
CA THR A 112 9.22 -20.67 18.71
C THR A 112 9.58 -19.22 19.05
N TYR A 113 10.86 -18.92 19.16
CA TYR A 113 11.41 -17.58 19.32
C TYR A 113 10.98 -16.66 18.19
N GLY A 114 11.09 -17.13 16.95
CA GLY A 114 10.61 -16.40 15.79
C GLY A 114 9.12 -16.08 15.83
N LEU A 115 8.30 -17.05 16.20
CA LEU A 115 6.87 -16.87 16.35
C LEU A 115 6.57 -15.86 17.47
N LEU A 116 7.25 -15.97 18.61
CA LEU A 116 7.10 -15.08 19.74
C LEU A 116 7.47 -13.63 19.38
N LEU A 117 8.65 -13.39 18.78
CA LEU A 117 9.04 -12.06 18.31
C LEU A 117 8.00 -11.46 17.36
N ASN A 118 7.48 -12.27 16.42
CA ASN A 118 6.46 -11.81 15.50
C ASN A 118 5.14 -11.49 16.22
N THR A 119 4.73 -12.29 17.21
CA THR A 119 3.52 -12.00 18.01
C THR A 119 3.66 -10.73 18.84
N LEU A 120 4.82 -10.49 19.47
CA LEU A 120 5.08 -9.25 20.21
C LEU A 120 5.04 -8.05 19.26
N LEU A 121 5.74 -8.10 18.12
CA LEU A 121 5.72 -7.05 17.10
C LEU A 121 4.30 -6.75 16.56
N GLU A 122 3.53 -7.79 16.23
CA GLU A 122 2.17 -7.62 15.71
C GLU A 122 1.22 -6.98 16.73
N GLN A 123 1.46 -7.19 18.01
CA GLN A 123 0.67 -6.58 19.09
C GLN A 123 1.13 -5.17 19.45
N THR A 124 2.43 -4.88 19.40
CA THR A 124 2.97 -3.56 19.79
C THR A 124 2.76 -2.48 18.76
N ILE A 125 2.89 -2.80 17.47
CA ILE A 125 2.74 -1.85 16.37
C ILE A 125 1.38 -1.12 16.39
N PRO A 126 0.21 -1.80 16.49
CA PRO A 126 -1.09 -1.13 16.51
C PRO A 126 -1.32 -0.26 17.75
N LEU A 127 -0.64 -0.51 18.88
CA LEU A 127 -0.76 0.33 20.09
C LEU A 127 -0.33 1.77 19.81
N SER A 128 0.60 1.99 18.87
CA SER A 128 1.01 3.34 18.46
C SER A 128 -0.18 4.15 17.93
N ASP A 129 -1.00 3.55 17.05
CA ASP A 129 -2.18 4.22 16.49
C ASP A 129 -3.21 4.59 17.55
N ASP A 130 -3.39 3.74 18.56
CA ASP A 130 -4.30 3.99 19.68
C ASP A 130 -3.76 5.07 20.63
N ILE A 131 -2.45 5.10 20.88
CA ILE A 131 -1.79 6.19 21.63
C ILE A 131 -1.94 7.52 20.89
N TRP A 132 -1.73 7.53 19.57
CA TRP A 132 -1.92 8.73 18.73
C TRP A 132 -3.36 9.25 18.76
N TYR A 133 -4.35 8.34 18.73
CA TYR A 133 -5.75 8.71 18.89
C TYR A 133 -5.99 9.45 20.21
N TRP A 134 -5.45 8.93 21.32
CA TRP A 134 -5.59 9.59 22.62
C TRP A 134 -4.83 10.91 22.70
N ASP A 135 -3.65 11.03 22.08
CA ASP A 135 -2.94 12.31 21.95
C ASP A 135 -3.76 13.34 21.16
N GLU A 136 -4.45 12.95 20.08
CA GLU A 136 -5.34 13.83 19.32
C GLU A 136 -6.56 14.28 20.15
N VAL A 137 -7.18 13.35 20.90
CA VAL A 137 -8.29 13.65 21.81
C VAL A 137 -7.84 14.59 22.93
N LEU A 138 -6.64 14.41 23.50
CA LEU A 138 -6.10 15.24 24.56
C LEU A 138 -5.56 16.59 24.06
N GLY A 139 -5.10 16.65 22.81
CA GLY A 139 -4.53 17.83 22.17
C GLY A 139 -5.55 18.90 21.80
N SER A 140 -6.83 18.54 21.60
CA SER A 140 -7.90 19.50 21.30
C SER A 140 -9.13 19.34 22.19
N TYR A 141 -9.67 20.47 22.66
CA TYR A 141 -10.95 20.51 23.36
C TYR A 141 -12.14 20.09 22.49
N THR A 142 -12.07 20.31 21.17
CA THR A 142 -13.14 19.88 20.24
C THR A 142 -13.19 18.37 20.11
N TYR A 143 -12.04 17.70 19.99
CA TYR A 143 -11.96 16.25 19.94
C TYR A 143 -12.29 15.61 21.29
N THR A 144 -11.89 16.22 22.40
CA THR A 144 -12.37 15.81 23.72
C THR A 144 -13.91 15.89 23.80
N GLY A 145 -14.52 17.01 23.36
CA GLY A 145 -15.97 17.17 23.35
C GLY A 145 -16.70 16.18 22.42
N LEU A 146 -16.13 15.87 21.25
CA LEU A 146 -16.66 14.82 20.39
C LEU A 146 -16.60 13.45 21.06
N TYR A 147 -15.50 13.13 21.75
CA TYR A 147 -15.36 11.88 22.50
C TYR A 147 -16.36 11.78 23.67
N THR A 148 -16.63 12.88 24.39
CA THR A 148 -17.66 12.88 25.44
C THR A 148 -19.04 12.61 24.88
N ILE A 149 -19.38 13.23 23.75
CA ILE A 149 -20.65 13.00 23.06
C ILE A 149 -20.74 11.54 22.59
N GLN A 150 -19.68 11.02 21.95
CA GLN A 150 -19.62 9.64 21.46
C GLN A 150 -19.82 8.61 22.57
N THR A 151 -19.22 8.82 23.75
CA THR A 151 -19.32 7.90 24.89
C THR A 151 -20.49 8.17 25.82
N SER A 152 -21.26 9.25 25.59
CA SER A 152 -22.38 9.63 26.44
C SER A 152 -23.48 8.57 26.59
N PRO A 153 -23.91 7.82 25.55
CA PRO A 153 -24.98 6.83 25.71
C PRO A 153 -24.59 5.69 26.65
N LEU A 154 -23.33 5.24 26.56
CA LEU A 154 -22.80 4.17 27.41
C LEU A 154 -22.70 4.62 28.88
N ARG A 155 -22.32 5.88 29.11
CA ARG A 155 -22.21 6.46 30.47
C ARG A 155 -23.59 6.66 31.10
N VAL A 156 -24.57 7.11 30.32
CA VAL A 156 -25.96 7.23 30.78
C VAL A 156 -26.52 5.84 31.09
N TRP A 157 -26.23 4.84 30.26
CA TRP A 157 -26.65 3.46 30.50
C TRP A 157 -26.01 2.87 31.77
N SER A 158 -24.71 3.03 31.98
CA SER A 158 -24.05 2.55 33.21
C SER A 158 -24.61 3.25 34.44
N TRP A 159 -24.84 4.56 34.36
CA TRP A 159 -25.47 5.33 35.43
C TRP A 159 -26.90 4.87 35.71
N MET A 160 -27.71 4.62 34.68
CA MET A 160 -29.06 4.05 34.83
C MET A 160 -29.03 2.66 35.46
N LYS A 161 -28.03 1.85 35.11
CA LYS A 161 -27.82 0.53 35.69
C LYS A 161 -27.43 0.61 37.17
N ASP A 162 -26.56 1.54 37.53
CA ASP A 162 -26.18 1.78 38.93
C ASP A 162 -27.38 2.24 39.76
N ILE A 163 -28.22 3.12 39.20
CA ILE A 163 -29.48 3.54 39.83
C ILE A 163 -30.46 2.37 39.94
N TYR A 164 -30.56 1.55 38.90
CA TYR A 164 -31.42 0.37 38.91
C TYR A 164 -31.00 -0.61 40.00
N TYR A 165 -29.71 -0.90 40.14
CA TYR A 165 -29.20 -1.77 41.20
C TYR A 165 -29.39 -1.17 42.60
N ASP A 166 -29.13 0.13 42.79
CA ASP A 166 -29.36 0.82 44.08
C ASP A 166 -30.87 0.83 44.43
N ALA A 167 -31.75 1.08 43.47
CA ALA A 167 -33.19 0.99 43.66
C ALA A 167 -33.63 -0.46 43.96
N GLN A 168 -33.02 -1.45 43.31
CA GLN A 168 -33.32 -2.85 43.55
C GLN A 168 -32.85 -3.32 44.94
N THR A 169 -31.67 -2.90 45.41
CA THR A 169 -31.17 -3.23 46.76
C THR A 169 -32.00 -2.54 47.84
N ARG A 170 -32.39 -1.27 47.66
CA ARG A 170 -33.31 -0.58 48.57
C ARG A 170 -34.70 -1.23 48.60
N PHE A 171 -35.21 -1.66 47.46
CA PHE A 171 -36.49 -2.39 47.38
C PHE A 171 -36.41 -3.77 48.06
N ALA A 172 -35.26 -4.46 47.97
CA ALA A 172 -35.02 -5.73 48.68
C ALA A 172 -34.93 -5.51 50.21
N GLN A 173 -34.26 -4.46 50.65
CA GLN A 173 -34.16 -4.09 52.07
C GLN A 173 -35.54 -3.72 52.68
N LEU A 174 -36.39 -3.01 51.93
CA LEU A 174 -37.76 -2.70 52.35
C LEU A 174 -38.66 -3.96 52.42
N ARG A 175 -38.36 -4.99 51.62
CA ARG A 175 -39.05 -6.27 51.64
C ARG A 175 -38.63 -7.16 52.83
N GLU A 176 -37.43 -6.97 53.35
CA GLU A 176 -36.89 -7.70 54.51
C GLU A 176 -37.05 -6.98 55.85
N ALA A 177 -37.48 -5.71 55.86
CA ALA A 177 -37.76 -4.96 57.08
C ALA A 177 -38.88 -5.63 57.90
N PRO A 178 -38.73 -5.78 59.23
CA PRO A 178 -39.67 -6.51 60.07
C PRO A 178 -41.03 -5.79 60.13
N ALA A 179 -42.09 -6.60 60.09
CA ALA A 179 -43.48 -6.25 59.83
C ALA A 179 -44.21 -5.40 60.91
N ASP A 180 -43.52 -4.52 61.63
CA ASP A 180 -44.10 -3.76 62.76
C ASP A 180 -44.30 -2.26 62.51
N ALA A 181 -44.16 -1.80 61.27
CA ALA A 181 -44.68 -0.50 60.88
C ALA A 181 -45.28 -0.56 59.46
N ILE A 182 -46.61 -0.51 59.41
CA ILE A 182 -47.50 -0.33 58.25
C ILE A 182 -48.14 -1.65 57.72
N SER A 183 -49.43 -1.73 58.00
CA SER A 183 -50.46 -2.71 57.60
C SER A 183 -50.19 -3.57 56.36
N ALA A 184 -49.85 -4.84 56.60
CA ALA A 184 -49.79 -5.91 55.61
C ALA A 184 -51.15 -6.34 55.01
N ARG A 185 -52.20 -5.50 55.06
CA ARG A 185 -53.56 -5.84 54.58
C ARG A 185 -54.00 -5.11 53.31
N GLU A 186 -53.18 -4.23 52.76
CA GLU A 186 -53.45 -3.50 51.50
C GLU A 186 -52.39 -3.72 50.41
N ILE A 187 -51.57 -4.77 50.53
CA ILE A 187 -50.61 -5.14 49.50
C ILE A 187 -51.35 -5.91 48.41
N GLY A 188 -51.98 -5.17 47.50
CA GLY A 188 -52.52 -5.69 46.26
C GLY A 188 -51.44 -6.44 45.49
N THR A 189 -51.77 -7.66 45.05
CA THR A 189 -50.91 -8.54 44.26
C THR A 189 -50.71 -8.07 42.81
N SER A 190 -50.96 -6.79 42.52
CA SER A 190 -50.89 -6.25 41.17
C SER A 190 -49.42 -5.90 40.85
N LEU A 191 -48.94 -6.38 39.69
CA LEU A 191 -47.61 -6.02 39.21
C LEU A 191 -47.48 -4.50 39.04
N THR A 192 -48.58 -3.83 38.69
CA THR A 192 -48.67 -2.38 38.48
C THR A 192 -48.36 -1.54 39.72
N ASP A 193 -48.82 -1.94 40.91
CA ASP A 193 -48.53 -1.19 42.15
C ASP A 193 -47.06 -1.35 42.58
N LYS A 194 -46.48 -2.54 42.35
CA LYS A 194 -45.05 -2.79 42.55
C LYS A 194 -44.20 -1.96 41.59
N TRP A 195 -44.62 -1.82 40.33
CA TRP A 195 -43.96 -0.95 39.36
C TRP A 195 -44.06 0.52 39.77
N LYS A 196 -45.22 0.98 40.27
CA LYS A 196 -45.39 2.36 40.73
C LYS A 196 -44.47 2.69 41.90
N GLN A 197 -44.39 1.82 42.90
CA GLN A 197 -43.47 1.97 44.03
C GLN A 197 -41.99 1.94 43.58
N PHE A 198 -41.64 1.09 42.61
CA PHE A 198 -40.30 1.09 42.03
C PHE A 198 -39.98 2.40 41.30
N TYR A 199 -40.90 2.94 40.50
CA TYR A 199 -40.71 4.23 39.83
C TYR A 199 -40.63 5.40 40.81
N ASP A 200 -41.44 5.39 41.88
CA ASP A 200 -41.37 6.39 42.93
C ASP A 200 -40.02 6.33 43.67
N LEU A 201 -39.52 5.13 43.96
CA LEU A 201 -38.19 4.93 44.58
C LEU A 201 -37.04 5.31 43.65
N VAL A 202 -37.14 5.01 42.35
CA VAL A 202 -36.18 5.46 41.33
C VAL A 202 -36.23 6.99 41.25
N GLY A 203 -37.43 7.58 41.25
CA GLY A 203 -37.64 9.02 41.27
C GLY A 203 -37.05 9.69 42.51
N GLU A 204 -37.24 9.10 43.70
CA GLU A 204 -36.64 9.55 44.95
C GLU A 204 -35.12 9.40 44.94
N SER A 205 -34.57 8.28 44.45
CA SER A 205 -33.12 8.08 44.34
C SER A 205 -32.45 9.09 43.39
N ILE A 206 -33.14 9.47 42.31
CA ILE A 206 -32.70 10.50 41.36
C ILE A 206 -32.78 11.90 42.01
N ARG A 207 -33.83 12.16 42.80
CA ARG A 207 -34.05 13.44 43.48
C ARG A 207 -33.10 13.65 44.66
N GLU A 208 -32.83 12.60 45.44
CA GLU A 208 -31.89 12.59 46.57
C GLU A 208 -30.43 12.70 46.12
N ARG A 209 -30.04 12.01 45.02
CA ARG A 209 -28.70 12.18 44.42
C ARG A 209 -28.52 13.52 43.68
N SER A 210 -29.50 14.41 43.74
CA SER A 210 -29.49 15.83 43.37
C SER A 210 -28.94 16.23 41.99
N VAL A 211 -29.64 17.17 41.37
CA VAL A 211 -29.26 17.86 40.13
C VAL A 211 -27.87 18.53 40.22
N ALA A 212 -27.34 18.76 41.44
CA ALA A 212 -26.00 19.32 41.66
C ALA A 212 -24.87 18.30 41.45
N ASP A 213 -25.03 17.04 41.85
CA ASP A 213 -24.09 15.97 41.48
C ASP A 213 -24.26 15.56 40.01
N LEU A 214 -25.49 15.66 39.50
CA LEU A 214 -25.78 15.54 38.08
C LEU A 214 -25.07 16.66 37.29
N GLN A 215 -25.13 17.93 37.71
CA GLN A 215 -24.36 19.02 37.13
C GLN A 215 -22.85 18.84 37.31
N ARG A 216 -22.35 18.34 38.45
CA ARG A 216 -20.91 18.09 38.63
C ARG A 216 -20.40 16.94 37.76
N ARG A 217 -21.16 15.85 37.56
CA ARG A 217 -20.81 14.74 36.64
C ARG A 217 -21.10 15.05 35.16
N VAL A 218 -22.09 15.89 34.85
CA VAL A 218 -22.58 16.19 33.49
C VAL A 218 -22.04 17.53 32.93
N LEU A 219 -21.56 18.46 33.76
CA LEU A 219 -20.82 19.68 33.33
C LEU A 219 -19.28 19.58 33.48
N SER A 220 -18.74 18.60 34.22
CA SER A 220 -17.31 18.20 34.15
C SER A 220 -16.97 17.00 33.24
N PRO A 221 -17.79 16.57 32.25
CA PRO A 221 -17.58 15.32 31.54
C PRO A 221 -16.33 15.40 30.67
N VAL A 222 -15.96 16.62 30.24
CA VAL A 222 -14.74 16.92 29.50
C VAL A 222 -13.52 16.69 30.40
N ALA A 223 -13.55 17.12 31.66
CA ALA A 223 -12.47 16.90 32.61
C ALA A 223 -12.33 15.41 32.97
N LEU A 224 -13.45 14.74 33.28
CA LEU A 224 -13.47 13.29 33.55
C LEU A 224 -13.07 12.46 32.33
N SER A 225 -13.48 12.87 31.12
CA SER A 225 -13.03 12.19 29.90
C SER A 225 -11.55 12.39 29.64
N ARG A 226 -10.98 13.54 30.03
CA ARG A 226 -9.54 13.81 29.88
C ARG A 226 -8.73 13.03 30.91
N THR A 227 -9.19 12.91 32.15
CA THR A 227 -8.52 12.06 33.14
C THR A 227 -8.59 10.59 32.73
N GLN A 228 -9.74 10.12 32.26
CA GLN A 228 -9.88 8.77 31.70
C GLN A 228 -8.98 8.56 30.47
N ALA A 229 -8.97 9.51 29.53
CA ALA A 229 -8.12 9.43 28.34
C ALA A 229 -6.64 9.43 28.70
N ARG A 230 -6.20 10.24 29.68
CA ARG A 230 -4.83 10.21 30.21
C ARG A 230 -4.50 8.88 30.87
N HIS A 231 -5.42 8.32 31.66
CA HIS A 231 -5.23 7.03 32.30
C HIS A 231 -5.10 5.90 31.27
N ASN A 232 -6.02 5.85 30.30
CA ASN A 232 -6.00 4.88 29.19
C ASN A 232 -4.72 5.02 28.37
N GLN A 233 -4.34 6.25 28.02
CA GLN A 233 -3.10 6.52 27.29
C GLN A 233 -1.86 6.09 28.08
N ALA A 234 -1.79 6.37 29.38
CA ALA A 234 -0.67 5.96 30.22
C ALA A 234 -0.56 4.43 30.32
N ARG A 235 -1.68 3.72 30.45
CA ARG A 235 -1.72 2.25 30.44
C ARG A 235 -1.28 1.66 29.10
N LEU A 236 -1.72 2.23 27.98
CA LEU A 236 -1.28 1.80 26.64
C LEU A 236 0.20 2.09 26.39
N LYS A 237 0.70 3.26 26.83
CA LYS A 237 2.12 3.60 26.74
C LYS A 237 2.95 2.60 27.54
N ARG A 238 2.54 2.28 28.77
CA ARG A 238 3.19 1.24 29.58
C ARG A 238 3.16 -0.14 28.90
N LEU A 239 2.01 -0.58 28.38
CA LEU A 239 1.92 -1.85 27.66
C LEU A 239 2.88 -1.90 26.46
N ARG A 240 2.95 -0.81 25.69
CA ARG A 240 3.89 -0.67 24.58
C ARG A 240 5.34 -0.72 25.04
N GLU A 241 5.68 0.01 26.09
CA GLU A 241 7.04 0.07 26.63
C GLU A 241 7.49 -1.28 27.21
N MET A 242 6.62 -1.98 27.94
CA MET A 242 6.87 -3.32 28.48
C MET A 242 7.06 -4.35 27.37
N SER A 243 6.18 -4.34 26.38
CA SER A 243 6.27 -5.26 25.24
C SER A 243 7.48 -4.94 24.35
N ALA A 244 7.88 -3.67 24.26
CA ALA A 244 9.10 -3.26 23.58
C ALA A 244 10.35 -3.66 24.38
N SER A 245 10.38 -3.47 25.70
CA SER A 245 11.48 -3.93 26.56
C SER A 245 11.64 -5.45 26.45
N GLY A 246 10.55 -6.23 26.57
CA GLY A 246 10.59 -7.68 26.35
C GLY A 246 11.08 -8.08 24.95
N LEU A 247 10.67 -7.36 23.91
CA LEU A 247 11.18 -7.56 22.54
C LEU A 247 12.68 -7.24 22.44
N GLY A 248 13.15 -6.20 23.13
CA GLY A 248 14.55 -5.79 23.15
C GLY A 248 15.44 -6.78 23.89
N VAL A 249 15.03 -7.20 25.09
CA VAL A 249 15.70 -8.24 25.88
C VAL A 249 15.83 -9.52 25.05
N LEU A 250 14.73 -9.97 24.41
CA LEU A 250 14.77 -11.16 23.58
C LEU A 250 15.63 -11.01 22.31
N MET A 251 15.75 -9.81 21.73
CA MET A 251 16.57 -9.61 20.53
C MET A 251 18.07 -9.64 20.83
N ASP A 252 18.46 -9.13 22.00
CA ASP A 252 19.86 -8.99 22.39
C ASP A 252 20.38 -10.24 23.12
N GLU A 253 19.67 -10.68 24.16
CA GLU A 253 20.03 -11.83 25.01
C GLU A 253 19.50 -13.17 24.48
N GLY A 254 18.48 -13.15 23.61
CA GLY A 254 17.85 -14.36 23.11
C GLY A 254 18.60 -14.96 21.92
N LEU A 255 19.06 -16.22 22.09
CA LEU A 255 19.71 -17.03 21.03
C LEU A 255 20.89 -16.32 20.35
N SER A 256 21.69 -15.57 21.11
CA SER A 256 23.01 -15.08 20.70
C SER A 256 24.02 -16.23 20.72
N LEU A 257 24.04 -17.01 19.63
CA LEU A 257 25.08 -18.00 19.39
C LEU A 257 26.33 -17.26 18.89
N ASP A 258 27.17 -16.76 19.81
CA ASP A 258 28.49 -16.19 19.50
C ASP A 258 29.49 -17.32 19.19
N ILE A 259 29.19 -18.13 18.17
CA ILE A 259 30.12 -19.12 17.64
C ILE A 259 31.22 -18.33 16.91
N ASN A 260 32.31 -18.04 17.63
CA ASN A 260 33.40 -17.17 17.21
C ASN A 260 34.14 -17.73 15.97
N ASP A 261 34.10 -17.01 14.85
CA ASP A 261 34.73 -17.40 13.56
C ASP A 261 36.23 -17.01 13.49
N GLY A 262 36.97 -16.93 14.61
CA GLY A 262 38.25 -16.21 14.59
C GLY A 262 39.29 -16.36 15.70
N SER A 263 39.46 -17.51 16.36
CA SER A 263 40.69 -17.74 17.15
C SER A 263 41.29 -19.13 16.94
N SER A 264 42.50 -19.13 16.37
CA SER A 264 43.35 -20.28 16.09
C SER A 264 43.97 -20.86 17.36
N ASP A 265 43.23 -21.63 18.16
CA ASP A 265 43.78 -22.55 19.17
C ASP A 265 42.82 -23.74 19.41
N SER A 266 43.02 -24.82 18.67
CA SER A 266 41.98 -25.77 18.23
C SER A 266 41.95 -27.12 18.98
N ALA A 267 42.07 -27.17 20.31
CA ALA A 267 41.99 -28.48 20.99
C ALA A 267 41.41 -28.50 22.41
N LYS A 268 41.39 -27.35 23.13
CA LYS A 268 40.79 -27.28 24.49
C LYS A 268 39.52 -26.44 24.55
N ILE A 269 39.17 -25.78 23.45
CA ILE A 269 37.99 -24.91 23.32
C ILE A 269 36.79 -25.72 22.79
N GLU A 270 37.01 -26.80 22.04
CA GLU A 270 35.94 -27.53 21.33
C GLU A 270 34.95 -28.31 22.24
N GLU A 271 35.36 -28.80 23.42
CA GLU A 271 34.43 -29.42 24.38
C GLU A 271 33.59 -28.39 25.15
N ALA A 272 34.13 -27.20 25.40
CA ALA A 272 33.42 -26.09 26.04
C ALA A 272 32.40 -25.46 25.08
N ASP A 273 32.79 -25.25 23.81
CA ASP A 273 31.93 -24.70 22.76
C ASP A 273 30.70 -25.60 22.48
N ASN A 274 30.82 -26.93 22.60
CA ASN A 274 29.73 -27.87 22.32
C ASN A 274 28.65 -27.93 23.44
N GLN A 275 28.96 -27.40 24.63
CA GLN A 275 27.97 -27.24 25.71
C GLN A 275 27.42 -25.81 25.79
N GLU A 276 28.19 -24.82 25.33
CA GLU A 276 27.80 -23.40 25.36
C GLU A 276 26.49 -23.13 24.61
N TRP A 277 26.32 -23.66 23.39
CA TRP A 277 25.09 -23.44 22.63
C TRP A 277 23.86 -24.12 23.27
N LYS A 278 24.05 -25.23 24.00
CA LYS A 278 22.97 -25.91 24.73
C LYS A 278 22.49 -25.02 25.88
N VAL A 279 23.41 -24.47 26.67
CA VAL A 279 23.10 -23.51 27.76
C VAL A 279 22.42 -22.25 27.22
N VAL A 280 22.88 -21.70 26.09
CA VAL A 280 22.24 -20.54 25.44
C VAL A 280 20.79 -20.85 25.03
N VAL A 281 20.54 -22.06 24.52
CA VAL A 281 19.19 -22.50 24.15
C VAL A 281 18.29 -22.59 25.39
N GLU A 282 18.77 -23.16 26.49
CA GLU A 282 18.02 -23.24 27.74
C GLU A 282 17.68 -21.88 28.30
N ARG A 283 18.68 -21.01 28.43
CA ARG A 283 18.51 -19.63 28.87
C ARG A 283 17.50 -18.90 27.99
N SER A 284 17.54 -19.12 26.66
CA SER A 284 16.57 -18.52 25.74
C SER A 284 15.14 -19.03 25.94
N VAL A 285 14.95 -20.32 26.25
CA VAL A 285 13.62 -20.89 26.55
C VAL A 285 13.08 -20.32 27.85
N ALA A 286 13.92 -20.20 28.87
CA ALA A 286 13.55 -19.59 30.14
C ALA A 286 13.18 -18.11 29.96
N LEU A 287 14.01 -17.33 29.24
CA LEU A 287 13.73 -15.93 28.89
C LEU A 287 12.40 -15.78 28.13
N MET A 288 12.09 -16.66 27.18
CA MET A 288 10.82 -16.60 26.45
C MET A 288 9.60 -16.81 27.36
N ASP A 289 9.68 -17.72 28.34
CA ASP A 289 8.61 -17.99 29.29
C ASP A 289 8.42 -16.82 30.28
N THR A 290 9.51 -16.35 30.89
CA THR A 290 9.47 -15.26 31.89
C THR A 290 9.00 -13.95 31.26
N VAL A 291 9.49 -13.60 30.06
CA VAL A 291 9.05 -12.41 29.32
C VAL A 291 7.55 -12.48 29.01
N LEU A 292 7.02 -13.62 28.52
CA LEU A 292 5.59 -13.74 28.22
C LEU A 292 4.69 -13.59 29.45
N ARG A 293 5.13 -14.06 30.62
CA ARG A 293 4.40 -13.91 31.88
C ARG A 293 4.39 -12.46 32.36
N ASN A 294 5.54 -11.79 32.30
CA ASN A 294 5.73 -10.49 32.93
C ASN A 294 5.34 -9.30 32.02
N VAL A 295 5.38 -9.43 30.69
CA VAL A 295 5.06 -8.33 29.74
C VAL A 295 3.62 -7.82 29.88
N THR A 296 2.69 -8.68 30.27
CA THR A 296 1.27 -8.31 30.43
C THR A 296 0.92 -7.83 31.85
N ALA A 297 1.85 -7.96 32.80
CA ALA A 297 1.69 -7.48 34.16
C ALA A 297 1.94 -5.95 34.21
N LEU A 298 0.88 -5.15 34.04
CA LEU A 298 0.96 -3.68 34.00
C LEU A 298 1.21 -3.00 35.37
N GLU A 299 1.57 -3.77 36.39
CA GLU A 299 1.69 -3.32 37.78
C GLU A 299 3.12 -2.93 38.16
N THR A 300 4.13 -3.55 37.54
CA THR A 300 5.55 -3.23 37.73
C THR A 300 6.03 -2.12 36.80
N GLY A 301 7.03 -1.34 37.22
CA GLY A 301 7.69 -0.34 36.38
C GLY A 301 8.48 -0.98 35.22
N VAL A 302 8.82 -0.21 34.18
CA VAL A 302 9.57 -0.73 33.02
C VAL A 302 11.04 -1.04 33.36
N SER A 303 11.66 -0.28 34.26
CA SER A 303 12.99 -0.61 34.80
C SER A 303 12.94 -1.86 35.67
N ASP A 304 11.95 -1.91 36.56
CA ASP A 304 11.76 -3.03 37.48
C ASP A 304 11.44 -4.31 36.71
N PHE A 305 10.83 -4.20 35.53
CA PHE A 305 10.59 -5.32 34.64
C PHE A 305 11.88 -5.99 34.19
N GLU A 306 12.87 -5.25 33.70
CA GLU A 306 14.14 -5.81 33.23
C GLU A 306 14.82 -6.57 34.37
N ASP A 307 14.94 -5.94 35.54
CA ASP A 307 15.52 -6.56 36.74
C ASP A 307 14.74 -7.80 37.19
N THR A 308 13.40 -7.77 37.17
CA THR A 308 12.58 -8.95 37.52
C THR A 308 12.72 -10.08 36.52
N VAL A 309 12.88 -9.79 35.22
CA VAL A 309 13.08 -10.82 34.19
C VAL A 309 14.43 -11.48 34.40
N PHE A 310 15.50 -10.70 34.54
CA PHE A 310 16.84 -11.26 34.76
C PHE A 310 16.94 -12.06 36.07
N ALA A 311 16.43 -11.51 37.18
CA ALA A 311 16.38 -12.23 38.45
C ALA A 311 15.56 -13.52 38.34
N SER A 312 14.40 -13.50 37.68
CA SER A 312 13.56 -14.70 37.51
C SER A 312 14.18 -15.78 36.63
N VAL A 313 15.12 -15.42 35.76
CA VAL A 313 15.85 -16.37 34.90
C VAL A 313 17.06 -16.91 35.64
N GLU A 314 17.77 -16.09 36.41
CA GLU A 314 18.88 -16.52 37.25
C GLU A 314 18.42 -17.47 38.38
N ASP A 315 17.24 -17.21 38.95
CA ASP A 315 16.60 -18.05 39.98
C ASP A 315 15.86 -19.28 39.41
N ASP A 316 15.91 -19.55 38.10
CA ASP A 316 15.17 -20.67 37.50
C ASP A 316 15.80 -22.02 37.92
N PRO A 317 15.06 -22.88 38.65
CA PRO A 317 15.60 -24.14 39.16
C PRO A 317 16.05 -25.10 38.05
N GLU A 318 15.54 -24.95 36.82
CA GLU A 318 15.96 -25.75 35.67
C GLU A 318 17.35 -25.31 35.16
N LEU A 319 17.68 -24.01 35.22
CA LEU A 319 18.99 -23.48 34.80
C LEU A 319 20.08 -23.77 35.85
N SER A 320 19.80 -23.57 37.14
CA SER A 320 20.77 -23.87 38.21
C SER A 320 21.15 -25.36 38.28
N SER A 321 20.25 -26.25 37.82
CA SER A 321 20.54 -27.69 37.74
C SER A 321 21.51 -28.05 36.61
N SER A 322 21.65 -27.21 35.58
CA SER A 322 22.61 -27.42 34.48
C SER A 322 24.04 -27.01 34.84
N GLU A 323 24.23 -26.14 35.84
CA GLU A 323 25.56 -25.69 36.28
C GLU A 323 26.24 -26.68 37.25
N THR A 324 25.48 -27.59 37.84
CA THR A 324 25.98 -28.54 38.85
C THR A 324 26.31 -29.89 38.19
N GLU A 325 27.55 -30.04 37.70
CA GLU A 325 28.21 -31.26 37.20
C GLU A 325 27.31 -32.48 36.85
N GLY A 326 27.00 -32.62 35.56
CA GLY A 326 26.46 -33.83 34.93
C GLY A 326 25.26 -33.51 34.04
N ALA A 327 25.46 -33.51 32.71
CA ALA A 327 24.38 -33.35 31.75
C ALA A 327 23.30 -34.43 31.97
N ASP A 328 22.21 -34.03 32.62
CA ASP A 328 21.04 -34.86 32.81
C ASP A 328 20.57 -35.34 31.42
N ARG A 329 20.64 -36.64 31.13
CA ARG A 329 20.23 -37.23 29.83
C ARG A 329 18.78 -36.88 29.42
N ASN A 330 17.98 -36.37 30.36
CA ASN A 330 16.57 -36.00 30.17
C ASN A 330 16.34 -34.49 29.89
N GLN A 331 17.40 -33.68 29.81
CA GLN A 331 17.33 -32.25 29.55
C GLN A 331 16.52 -31.86 28.28
N PRO A 332 16.75 -32.46 27.09
CA PRO A 332 16.01 -32.07 25.88
C PRO A 332 14.50 -32.39 25.98
N ALA A 333 14.14 -33.45 26.71
CA ALA A 333 12.75 -33.81 26.95
C ALA A 333 12.04 -32.79 27.87
N LYS A 334 12.72 -32.30 28.92
CA LYS A 334 12.21 -31.22 29.80
C LYS A 334 11.99 -29.93 29.00
N LEU A 335 12.97 -29.51 28.20
CA LEU A 335 12.87 -28.32 27.35
C LEU A 335 11.76 -28.43 26.30
N SER A 336 11.59 -29.59 25.68
CA SER A 336 10.49 -29.83 24.75
C SER A 336 9.13 -29.66 25.41
N ARG A 337 8.92 -30.17 26.63
CA ARG A 337 7.68 -29.97 27.39
C ARG A 337 7.45 -28.49 27.71
N ARG A 338 8.49 -27.77 28.12
CA ARG A 338 8.42 -26.33 28.38
C ARG A 338 8.07 -25.55 27.11
N LEU A 339 8.72 -25.85 25.98
CA LEU A 339 8.40 -25.27 24.66
C LEU A 339 6.95 -25.56 24.25
N GLN A 340 6.47 -26.80 24.42
CA GLN A 340 5.08 -27.15 24.15
C GLN A 340 4.12 -26.34 25.04
N HIS A 341 4.45 -26.17 26.32
CA HIS A 341 3.66 -25.34 27.23
C HIS A 341 3.63 -23.87 26.80
N ILE A 342 4.77 -23.31 26.37
CA ILE A 342 4.88 -21.96 25.83
C ILE A 342 3.99 -21.80 24.59
N LEU A 343 4.09 -22.74 23.64
CA LEU A 343 3.37 -22.71 22.38
C LEU A 343 1.85 -22.87 22.54
N GLN A 344 1.41 -23.75 23.44
CA GLN A 344 -0.01 -24.08 23.62
C GLN A 344 -0.72 -23.16 24.62
N THR A 345 -0.02 -22.67 25.65
CA THR A 345 -0.65 -21.94 26.76
C THR A 345 -0.20 -20.49 26.81
N HIS A 346 1.10 -20.21 26.89
CA HIS A 346 1.60 -18.85 27.13
C HIS A 346 1.34 -17.91 25.95
N ILE A 347 1.64 -18.33 24.71
CA ILE A 347 1.45 -17.47 23.53
C ILE A 347 -0.04 -17.15 23.29
N PRO A 348 -0.98 -18.11 23.27
CA PRO A 348 -2.40 -17.81 23.11
C PRO A 348 -2.97 -16.97 24.26
N ASN A 349 -2.56 -17.25 25.50
CA ASN A 349 -2.98 -16.46 26.65
C ASN A 349 -2.49 -15.01 26.55
N HIS A 350 -1.22 -14.81 26.20
CA HIS A 350 -0.64 -13.49 25.94
C HIS A 350 -1.41 -12.73 24.84
N ILE A 351 -1.77 -13.41 23.73
CA ILE A 351 -2.60 -12.81 22.67
C ILE A 351 -3.98 -12.41 23.20
N ALA A 352 -4.64 -13.26 23.99
CA ALA A 352 -5.96 -12.99 24.54
C ALA A 352 -5.95 -11.82 25.54
N THR A 353 -4.99 -11.81 26.48
CA THR A 353 -4.85 -10.76 27.50
C THR A 353 -4.46 -9.43 26.88
N SER A 354 -3.47 -9.41 25.99
CA SER A 354 -3.05 -8.21 25.25
C SER A 354 -4.19 -7.62 24.42
N ARG A 355 -4.99 -8.47 23.75
CA ARG A 355 -6.18 -8.01 23.00
C ARG A 355 -7.27 -7.46 23.92
N LYS A 356 -7.49 -8.07 25.08
CA LYS A 356 -8.43 -7.58 26.09
C LYS A 356 -8.01 -6.20 26.61
N LEU A 357 -6.74 -6.05 27.02
CA LEU A 357 -6.16 -4.78 27.47
C LEU A 357 -6.24 -3.71 26.38
N THR A 358 -5.91 -4.06 25.13
CA THR A 358 -6.03 -3.14 23.99
C THR A 358 -7.48 -2.75 23.73
N SER A 359 -8.45 -3.65 23.90
CA SER A 359 -9.87 -3.31 23.73
C SER A 359 -10.43 -2.44 24.86
N GLU A 360 -9.88 -2.56 26.07
CA GLU A 360 -10.31 -1.83 27.26
C GLU A 360 -9.73 -0.41 27.30
N TYR A 361 -8.44 -0.26 27.01
CA TYR A 361 -7.73 1.02 27.06
C TYR A 361 -7.57 1.69 25.68
N GLY A 362 -7.73 0.94 24.59
CA GLY A 362 -7.60 1.42 23.22
C GLY A 362 -8.74 2.34 22.77
N ARG A 363 -8.73 2.68 21.48
CA ARG A 363 -9.76 3.54 20.90
C ARG A 363 -11.16 2.90 21.01
N PRO A 364 -12.23 3.71 21.21
CA PRO A 364 -13.59 3.19 21.27
C PRO A 364 -13.98 2.48 19.97
N SER A 365 -14.84 1.47 20.07
CA SER A 365 -15.24 0.65 18.94
C SER A 365 -15.88 1.49 17.82
N ARG A 366 -15.85 0.99 16.58
CA ARG A 366 -16.40 1.70 15.42
C ARG A 366 -17.88 2.06 15.60
N LEU A 367 -18.64 1.19 16.27
CA LEU A 367 -20.05 1.47 16.59
C LEU A 367 -20.18 2.72 17.48
N VAL A 368 -19.33 2.85 18.51
CA VAL A 368 -19.32 4.02 19.40
C VAL A 368 -18.85 5.29 18.68
N ARG A 369 -17.94 5.19 17.71
CA ARG A 369 -17.46 6.35 16.94
C ARG A 369 -18.48 6.83 15.91
N TYR A 370 -19.18 5.90 15.26
CA TYR A 370 -20.05 6.19 14.12
C TYR A 370 -21.55 6.18 14.44
N TRP A 371 -22.00 5.90 15.67
CA TRP A 371 -23.45 5.91 15.97
C TRP A 371 -24.10 7.27 15.74
N LEU A 372 -23.38 8.39 15.95
CA LEU A 372 -23.95 9.72 15.76
C LEU A 372 -24.08 10.05 14.27
N PRO A 373 -23.04 9.94 13.42
CA PRO A 373 -23.21 10.03 11.98
C PRO A 373 -24.18 9.00 11.41
N ALA A 374 -24.18 7.76 11.90
CA ALA A 374 -25.10 6.71 11.46
C ALA A 374 -26.54 7.04 11.87
N GLY A 375 -26.76 7.57 13.07
CA GLY A 375 -28.07 8.03 13.53
C GLY A 375 -28.58 9.21 12.70
N VAL A 376 -27.74 10.21 12.45
CA VAL A 376 -28.05 11.33 11.54
C VAL A 376 -28.31 10.81 10.12
N LEU A 377 -27.51 9.86 9.62
CA LEU A 377 -27.70 9.24 8.31
C LEU A 377 -28.97 8.41 8.24
N LEU A 378 -29.35 7.69 9.30
CA LEU A 378 -30.59 6.91 9.34
C LEU A 378 -31.80 7.84 9.39
N LEU A 379 -31.77 8.88 10.23
CA LEU A 379 -32.84 9.87 10.32
C LEU A 379 -32.95 10.67 9.02
N SER A 380 -31.83 11.13 8.45
CA SER A 380 -31.81 11.79 7.14
C SER A 380 -32.04 10.83 5.98
N SER A 381 -31.79 9.52 6.11
CA SER A 381 -32.08 8.54 5.06
C SER A 381 -33.57 8.52 4.79
N THR A 382 -34.41 8.63 5.82
CA THR A 382 -35.86 8.71 5.61
C THR A 382 -36.28 9.95 4.80
N THR A 383 -35.62 11.10 5.00
CA THR A 383 -35.91 12.34 4.25
C THR A 383 -35.28 12.35 2.86
N ILE A 384 -34.04 11.88 2.73
CA ILE A 384 -33.31 11.71 1.46
C ILE A 384 -34.04 10.70 0.58
N LEU A 385 -34.46 9.56 1.13
CA LEU A 385 -35.26 8.57 0.40
C LEU A 385 -36.58 9.18 -0.07
N ARG A 386 -37.23 10.00 0.76
CA ARG A 386 -38.45 10.72 0.37
C ARG A 386 -38.19 11.69 -0.78
N ILE A 387 -37.11 12.47 -0.73
CA ILE A 387 -36.73 13.40 -1.81
C ILE A 387 -36.38 12.65 -3.09
N LEU A 388 -35.61 11.56 -2.99
CA LEU A 388 -35.13 10.79 -4.14
C LEU A 388 -36.26 10.02 -4.83
N VAL A 389 -37.20 9.46 -4.06
CA VAL A 389 -38.42 8.82 -4.58
C VAL A 389 -39.37 9.85 -5.19
N ASN A 390 -39.51 11.03 -4.58
CA ASN A 390 -40.40 12.08 -5.09
C ASN A 390 -39.83 12.75 -6.36
N ARG A 391 -38.50 12.87 -6.48
CA ARG A 391 -37.80 13.45 -7.64
C ARG A 391 -37.30 12.42 -8.66
N LYS A 392 -37.75 11.16 -8.59
CA LYS A 392 -37.37 10.11 -9.55
C LYS A 392 -37.64 10.53 -11.00
N ALA A 393 -38.75 11.24 -11.23
CA ALA A 393 -39.13 11.73 -12.55
C ALA A 393 -38.12 12.79 -13.04
N GLU A 394 -37.74 13.74 -12.19
CA GLU A 394 -36.73 14.77 -12.49
C GLU A 394 -35.35 14.16 -12.79
N ILE A 395 -34.97 13.10 -12.07
CA ILE A 395 -33.69 12.41 -12.31
C ILE A 395 -33.70 11.69 -13.66
N ILE A 396 -34.82 11.04 -14.00
CA ILE A 396 -34.98 10.36 -15.29
C ILE A 396 -34.98 11.37 -16.45
N THR A 397 -35.66 12.52 -16.29
CA THR A 397 -35.62 13.58 -17.30
C THR A 397 -34.21 14.15 -17.41
N TRP A 398 -33.52 14.43 -16.30
CA TRP A 398 -32.15 14.92 -16.33
C TRP A 398 -31.19 13.94 -17.04
N PHE A 399 -31.33 12.64 -16.81
CA PHE A 399 -30.52 11.64 -17.52
C PHE A 399 -30.85 11.58 -19.01
N ARG A 400 -32.13 11.70 -19.37
CA ARG A 400 -32.57 11.74 -20.77
C ARG A 400 -32.05 13.00 -21.48
N ASP A 401 -32.15 14.15 -20.83
CA ASP A 401 -31.70 15.45 -21.33
C ASP A 401 -30.18 15.50 -21.45
N LEU A 402 -29.47 14.90 -20.50
CA LEU A 402 -28.01 14.73 -20.55
C LEU A 402 -27.61 13.83 -21.72
N ASN A 403 -28.32 12.72 -21.94
CA ASN A 403 -28.08 11.84 -23.09
C ASN A 403 -28.35 12.53 -24.43
N SER A 404 -29.46 13.27 -24.54
CA SER A 404 -29.75 14.04 -25.76
C SER A 404 -28.72 15.14 -26.00
N THR A 405 -28.26 15.81 -24.94
CA THR A 405 -27.23 16.86 -25.03
C THR A 405 -25.88 16.30 -25.46
N ILE A 406 -25.46 15.15 -24.91
CA ILE A 406 -24.22 14.47 -25.34
C ILE A 406 -24.33 14.04 -26.81
N ARG A 407 -25.46 13.46 -27.22
CA ARG A 407 -25.68 13.06 -28.62
C ARG A 407 -25.65 14.27 -29.57
N ALA A 408 -26.36 15.34 -29.23
CA ALA A 408 -26.37 16.57 -30.02
C ALA A 408 -24.98 17.21 -30.11
N PHE A 409 -24.23 17.21 -29.00
CA PHE A 409 -22.85 17.68 -28.98
C PHE A 409 -21.96 16.86 -29.91
N LEU A 410 -21.99 15.53 -29.82
CA LEU A 410 -21.19 14.65 -30.66
C LEU A 410 -21.55 14.78 -32.15
N VAL A 411 -22.84 14.82 -32.49
CA VAL A 411 -23.27 14.91 -33.90
C VAL A 411 -22.90 16.26 -34.49
N ASN A 412 -23.28 17.37 -33.82
CA ASN A 412 -23.17 18.70 -34.41
C ASN A 412 -21.74 19.26 -34.35
N TRP A 413 -20.95 18.91 -33.33
CA TRP A 413 -19.63 19.52 -33.09
C TRP A 413 -18.45 18.60 -33.41
N VAL A 414 -18.68 17.29 -33.59
CA VAL A 414 -17.60 16.34 -33.92
C VAL A 414 -17.87 15.67 -35.27
N VAL A 415 -19.04 15.04 -35.43
CA VAL A 415 -19.34 14.24 -36.63
C VAL A 415 -19.59 15.11 -37.86
N GLU A 416 -20.47 16.12 -37.78
CA GLU A 416 -20.77 16.99 -38.91
C GLU A 416 -19.55 17.79 -39.41
N PRO A 417 -18.75 18.43 -38.54
CA PRO A 417 -17.54 19.12 -38.98
C PRO A 417 -16.50 18.15 -39.55
N ALA A 418 -16.29 16.98 -38.94
CA ALA A 418 -15.39 15.96 -39.49
C ALA A 418 -15.86 15.45 -40.87
N LYS A 419 -17.17 15.28 -41.06
CA LYS A 419 -17.76 14.91 -42.35
C LYS A 419 -17.57 16.00 -43.41
N LYS A 420 -17.66 17.28 -43.03
CA LYS A 420 -17.38 18.41 -43.94
C LYS A 420 -15.90 18.48 -44.31
N VAL A 421 -15.00 18.33 -43.33
CA VAL A 421 -13.54 18.32 -43.58
C VAL A 421 -13.14 17.15 -44.47
N ILE A 422 -13.63 15.93 -44.19
CA ILE A 422 -13.30 14.75 -45.02
C ILE A 422 -13.89 14.86 -46.43
N GLY A 423 -15.10 15.42 -46.58
CA GLY A 423 -15.72 15.64 -47.89
C GLY A 423 -15.01 16.71 -48.72
N THR A 424 -14.42 17.72 -48.08
CA THR A 424 -13.64 18.77 -48.74
C THR A 424 -12.25 18.29 -49.17
N ILE A 425 -11.62 17.41 -48.37
CA ILE A 425 -10.30 16.82 -48.67
C ILE A 425 -10.43 15.69 -49.71
N ARG A 426 -11.44 14.83 -49.57
CA ARG A 426 -11.73 13.74 -50.50
C ARG A 426 -12.70 14.22 -51.57
N HIS A 427 -12.23 15.17 -52.39
CA HIS A 427 -12.93 15.57 -53.59
C HIS A 427 -13.11 14.35 -54.49
N ASP A 428 -14.35 13.88 -54.69
CA ASP A 428 -14.62 12.90 -55.74
C ASP A 428 -14.40 13.61 -57.09
N PRO A 429 -13.59 13.03 -58.00
CA PRO A 429 -13.35 13.60 -59.33
C PRO A 429 -14.62 13.68 -60.20
N ASP A 430 -15.75 13.12 -59.75
CA ASP A 430 -17.04 13.03 -60.44
C ASP A 430 -18.03 14.15 -60.10
N SER A 431 -17.60 15.24 -59.45
CA SER A 431 -18.46 16.42 -59.26
C SER A 431 -18.69 17.12 -60.60
N GLU A 432 -19.92 16.99 -61.10
CA GLU A 432 -20.46 17.44 -62.39
C GLU A 432 -20.00 18.86 -62.79
N VAL A 433 -19.88 19.78 -61.83
CA VAL A 433 -19.53 21.20 -62.06
C VAL A 433 -18.04 21.40 -62.33
N ALA A 434 -17.15 20.64 -61.69
CA ALA A 434 -15.70 20.72 -61.94
C ALA A 434 -15.29 19.95 -63.20
N ILE A 435 -16.08 18.96 -63.61
CA ILE A 435 -15.91 18.27 -64.89
C ILE A 435 -16.36 19.17 -66.04
N MET A 436 -17.50 19.86 -65.92
CA MET A 436 -17.96 20.78 -66.95
C MET A 436 -16.98 21.93 -67.19
N SER A 437 -16.41 22.54 -66.15
CA SER A 437 -15.42 23.61 -66.31
C SER A 437 -14.08 23.13 -66.85
N LYS A 438 -13.61 21.93 -66.48
CA LYS A 438 -12.37 21.37 -67.04
C LYS A 438 -12.52 20.92 -68.49
N GLU A 439 -13.64 20.32 -68.84
CA GLU A 439 -13.90 19.88 -70.23
C GLU A 439 -14.21 21.07 -71.13
N SER A 440 -14.95 22.07 -70.64
CA SER A 440 -15.16 23.36 -71.32
C SER A 440 -13.83 24.10 -71.52
N LEU A 441 -12.99 24.20 -70.49
CA LEU A 441 -11.67 24.81 -70.59
C LEU A 441 -10.75 24.08 -71.58
N LYS A 442 -10.81 22.75 -71.61
CA LYS A 442 -10.06 21.93 -72.57
C LYS A 442 -10.55 22.19 -74.00
N GLY A 443 -11.87 22.21 -74.20
CA GLY A 443 -12.47 22.54 -75.50
C GLY A 443 -12.12 23.95 -75.98
N ASP A 444 -12.14 24.94 -75.08
CA ASP A 444 -11.80 26.32 -75.39
C ASP A 444 -10.29 26.50 -75.67
N ARG A 445 -9.42 25.76 -74.97
CA ARG A 445 -7.98 25.71 -75.27
C ARG A 445 -7.67 25.08 -76.61
N ASP A 446 -8.31 23.95 -76.93
CA ASP A 446 -8.14 23.27 -78.22
C ASP A 446 -8.67 24.14 -79.37
N SER A 447 -9.77 24.89 -79.13
CA SER A 447 -10.29 25.86 -80.09
C SER A 447 -9.29 27.00 -80.34
N LEU A 448 -8.74 27.59 -79.27
CA LEU A 448 -7.71 28.62 -79.36
C LEU A 448 -6.46 28.12 -80.10
N GLU A 449 -6.01 26.89 -79.80
CA GLU A 449 -4.89 26.25 -80.48
C GLU A 449 -5.10 26.20 -81.99
N ARG A 450 -6.27 25.73 -82.44
CA ARG A 450 -6.61 25.68 -83.87
C ARG A 450 -6.63 27.07 -84.50
N MET A 451 -7.30 28.03 -83.87
CA MET A 451 -7.40 29.38 -84.44
C MET A 451 -6.04 30.09 -84.58
N VAL A 452 -5.13 29.88 -83.63
CA VAL A 452 -3.80 30.49 -83.66
C VAL A 452 -2.90 29.79 -84.68
N VAL A 453 -2.96 28.47 -84.77
CA VAL A 453 -2.22 27.70 -85.79
C VAL A 453 -2.71 28.07 -87.19
N ASP A 454 -4.02 28.12 -87.42
CA ASP A 454 -4.60 28.52 -88.70
C ASP A 454 -4.20 29.96 -89.07
N PHE A 455 -4.17 30.87 -88.09
CA PHE A 455 -3.71 32.24 -88.31
C PHE A 455 -2.22 32.33 -88.68
N ALA A 456 -1.37 31.52 -88.04
CA ALA A 456 0.06 31.49 -88.34
C ALA A 456 0.33 30.95 -89.75
N ILE A 457 -0.42 29.94 -90.20
CA ILE A 457 -0.34 29.37 -91.56
C ILE A 457 -0.74 30.41 -92.61
N ASP A 458 -1.84 31.12 -92.39
CA ASP A 458 -2.36 32.09 -93.34
C ASP A 458 -1.53 33.39 -93.41
N ASN A 459 -0.70 33.67 -92.39
CA ASN A 459 0.11 34.87 -92.32
C ASN A 459 1.58 34.59 -91.97
N PRO A 460 2.35 33.97 -92.89
CA PRO A 460 3.73 33.53 -92.63
C PRO A 460 4.68 34.70 -92.30
N ALA A 461 4.40 35.89 -92.83
CA ALA A 461 5.16 37.10 -92.56
C ALA A 461 5.08 37.58 -91.09
N ALA A 462 4.00 37.23 -90.37
CA ALA A 462 3.82 37.59 -88.97
C ALA A 462 4.39 36.53 -88.01
N ALA A 463 4.45 35.27 -88.45
CA ALA A 463 4.96 34.16 -87.66
C ALA A 463 6.49 34.21 -87.53
N GLU A 464 7.23 34.48 -88.62
CA GLU A 464 8.69 34.40 -88.57
C GLU A 464 9.41 35.12 -89.75
N GLY A 465 9.07 36.39 -90.04
CA GLY A 465 9.96 37.30 -90.78
C GLY A 465 10.48 36.86 -92.16
N GLY A 466 9.88 35.84 -92.80
CA GLY A 466 10.31 35.24 -94.05
C GLY A 466 9.11 34.90 -94.94
N ASP A 467 9.25 35.13 -96.24
CA ASP A 467 8.15 35.15 -97.23
C ASP A 467 7.87 33.74 -97.83
N GLY A 468 7.83 32.70 -97.00
CA GLY A 468 7.67 31.29 -97.43
C GLY A 468 6.66 30.50 -96.57
N ALA A 469 6.08 29.45 -97.16
CA ALA A 469 5.12 28.58 -96.47
C ALA A 469 5.78 27.79 -95.32
N LEU A 470 5.08 27.68 -94.17
CA LEU A 470 5.60 27.05 -92.94
C LEU A 470 5.81 25.53 -93.09
N THR A 471 6.84 24.99 -92.46
CA THR A 471 7.13 23.54 -92.40
C THR A 471 6.36 22.88 -91.24
N GLU A 472 5.96 21.61 -91.38
CA GLU A 472 5.21 20.83 -90.36
C GLU A 472 5.84 20.88 -88.95
N ALA A 473 7.17 20.92 -88.86
CA ALA A 473 7.91 21.04 -87.60
C ALA A 473 7.71 22.40 -86.89
N GLN A 474 7.59 23.50 -87.66
CA GLN A 474 7.34 24.84 -87.13
C GLN A 474 5.90 24.99 -86.66
N ILE A 475 4.95 24.32 -87.33
CA ILE A 475 3.54 24.29 -86.91
C ILE A 475 3.41 23.56 -85.56
N ALA A 476 4.14 22.46 -85.35
CA ALA A 476 4.18 21.75 -84.07
C ALA A 476 4.81 22.59 -82.94
N GLU A 477 5.84 23.39 -83.26
CA GLU A 477 6.45 24.31 -82.31
C GLU A 477 5.50 25.46 -81.92
N ILE A 478 4.79 26.05 -82.89
CA ILE A 478 3.76 27.06 -82.63
C ILE A 478 2.65 26.48 -81.76
N ARG A 479 2.21 25.24 -82.03
CA ARG A 479 1.23 24.53 -81.21
C ARG A 479 1.69 24.37 -79.75
N ALA A 480 2.96 24.02 -79.53
CA ALA A 480 3.53 23.91 -78.19
C ALA A 480 3.58 25.28 -77.48
N LYS A 481 4.04 26.33 -78.18
CA LYS A 481 4.07 27.71 -77.67
C LYS A 481 2.68 28.24 -77.33
N VAL A 482 1.65 27.90 -78.12
CA VAL A 482 0.25 28.28 -77.84
C VAL A 482 -0.31 27.55 -76.62
N LYS A 483 0.07 26.28 -76.39
CA LYS A 483 -0.27 25.57 -75.14
C LYS A 483 0.36 26.20 -73.90
N GLU A 484 1.54 26.79 -74.06
CA GLU A 484 2.20 27.60 -73.03
C GLU A 484 1.62 29.02 -72.90
N GLY A 485 0.69 29.41 -73.79
CA GLY A 485 -0.01 30.69 -73.77
C GLY A 485 0.70 31.82 -74.54
N ASP A 486 1.74 31.50 -75.31
CA ASP A 486 2.46 32.46 -76.13
C ASP A 486 1.72 32.74 -77.45
N LEU A 487 1.12 33.93 -77.53
CA LEU A 487 0.38 34.44 -78.69
C LEU A 487 1.17 35.49 -79.47
N THR A 488 2.50 35.57 -79.30
CA THR A 488 3.36 36.59 -79.91
C THR A 488 3.13 36.79 -81.43
N PRO A 489 2.93 35.75 -82.26
CA PRO A 489 2.65 35.94 -83.69
C PRO A 489 1.34 36.69 -83.97
N VAL A 490 0.28 36.37 -83.20
CA VAL A 490 -1.04 36.99 -83.32
C VAL A 490 -1.01 38.43 -82.81
N LEU A 491 -0.32 38.66 -81.68
CA LEU A 491 -0.18 39.98 -81.07
C LEU A 491 0.61 40.95 -81.96
N ARG A 492 1.68 40.49 -82.61
CA ARG A 492 2.44 41.33 -83.56
C ARG A 492 1.60 41.74 -84.77
N ALA A 493 0.81 40.82 -85.30
CA ALA A 493 -0.10 41.13 -86.41
C ALA A 493 -1.21 42.10 -85.97
N TYR A 494 -1.80 41.85 -84.79
CA TYR A 494 -2.77 42.75 -84.18
C TYR A 494 -2.22 44.18 -84.00
N GLU A 495 -1.05 44.33 -83.39
CA GLU A 495 -0.41 45.65 -83.16
C GLU A 495 -0.10 46.39 -84.46
N LYS A 496 0.37 45.65 -85.48
CA LYS A 496 0.68 46.22 -86.80
C LYS A 496 -0.58 46.73 -87.50
N ASP A 497 -1.65 45.94 -87.48
CA ASP A 497 -2.89 46.27 -88.17
C ASP A 497 -3.74 47.30 -87.41
N LEU A 498 -3.61 47.35 -86.08
CA LEU A 498 -4.21 48.40 -85.25
C LEU A 498 -3.71 49.80 -85.61
N ARG A 499 -2.44 49.93 -86.05
CA ARG A 499 -1.89 51.23 -86.51
C ARG A 499 -2.59 51.76 -87.77
N LYS A 500 -3.26 50.91 -88.57
CA LYS A 500 -4.03 51.29 -89.77
C LYS A 500 -5.37 50.55 -89.81
N PRO A 501 -6.32 50.94 -88.93
CA PRO A 501 -7.48 50.11 -88.60
C PRO A 501 -8.39 49.83 -89.80
N PHE A 502 -8.64 50.84 -90.65
CA PHE A 502 -9.51 50.67 -91.82
C PHE A 502 -8.91 49.75 -92.90
N LYS A 503 -7.57 49.72 -93.04
CA LYS A 503 -6.92 48.83 -94.02
C LYS A 503 -6.79 47.40 -93.50
N GLY A 504 -6.50 47.24 -92.21
CA GLY A 504 -6.42 45.93 -91.56
C GLY A 504 -7.79 45.22 -91.46
N ALA A 505 -8.87 45.96 -91.22
CA ALA A 505 -10.22 45.40 -91.18
C ALA A 505 -10.71 44.92 -92.56
N VAL A 506 -10.42 45.67 -93.63
CA VAL A 506 -10.82 45.29 -95.00
C VAL A 506 -10.01 44.11 -95.54
N ARG A 507 -8.74 43.98 -95.12
CA ARG A 507 -7.88 42.84 -95.49
C ARG A 507 -8.21 41.56 -94.71
N GLY A 508 -8.92 41.67 -93.59
CA GLY A 508 -9.45 40.56 -92.80
C GLY A 508 -8.61 40.15 -91.58
N ASP A 509 -7.33 40.52 -91.54
CA ASP A 509 -6.38 40.07 -90.52
C ASP A 509 -6.67 40.66 -89.12
N LEU A 510 -7.14 41.91 -89.06
CA LEU A 510 -7.42 42.60 -87.79
C LEU A 510 -8.64 42.00 -87.05
N ILE A 511 -9.68 41.60 -87.78
CA ILE A 511 -10.90 41.03 -87.17
C ILE A 511 -10.59 39.63 -86.60
N ARG A 512 -9.79 38.83 -87.33
CA ARG A 512 -9.41 37.48 -86.89
C ARG A 512 -8.48 37.50 -85.67
N THR A 513 -7.50 38.40 -85.64
CA THR A 513 -6.62 38.58 -84.47
C THR A 513 -7.40 39.04 -83.22
N LEU A 514 -8.39 39.93 -83.39
CA LEU A 514 -9.31 40.31 -82.31
C LEU A 514 -10.16 39.13 -81.81
N LEU A 515 -10.72 38.31 -82.70
CA LEU A 515 -11.50 37.13 -82.31
C LEU A 515 -10.66 36.10 -81.54
N ILE A 516 -9.40 35.88 -81.95
CA ILE A 516 -8.45 35.03 -81.22
C ILE A 516 -8.20 35.59 -79.81
N GLN A 517 -8.06 36.91 -79.66
CA GLN A 517 -7.83 37.55 -78.37
C GLN A 517 -9.06 37.50 -77.43
N VAL A 518 -10.27 37.58 -77.99
CA VAL A 518 -11.51 37.34 -77.23
C VAL A 518 -11.57 35.90 -76.73
N GLN A 519 -11.20 34.93 -77.57
CA GLN A 519 -11.16 33.51 -77.18
C GLN A 519 -10.08 33.22 -76.15
N LYS A 520 -8.92 33.88 -76.24
CA LYS A 520 -7.89 33.84 -75.19
C LYS A 520 -8.44 34.38 -73.87
N THR A 521 -9.15 35.50 -73.92
CA THR A 521 -9.75 36.10 -72.73
C THR A 521 -10.82 35.18 -72.12
N LYS A 522 -11.61 34.47 -72.94
CA LYS A 522 -12.56 33.44 -72.47
C LYS A 522 -11.84 32.33 -71.69
N VAL A 523 -10.77 31.77 -72.28
CA VAL A 523 -9.93 30.74 -71.63
C VAL A 523 -9.33 31.28 -70.33
N ASP A 524 -8.76 32.48 -70.32
CA ASP A 524 -8.11 33.05 -69.14
C ASP A 524 -9.10 33.35 -68.02
N VAL A 525 -10.31 33.81 -68.37
CA VAL A 525 -11.42 33.99 -67.41
C VAL A 525 -11.87 32.65 -66.85
N GLU A 526 -11.99 31.60 -67.65
CA GLU A 526 -12.39 30.27 -67.18
C GLU A 526 -11.32 29.62 -66.27
N VAL A 527 -10.03 29.81 -66.58
CA VAL A 527 -8.92 29.43 -65.69
C VAL A 527 -8.99 30.21 -64.38
N ALA A 528 -9.23 31.52 -64.43
CA ALA A 528 -9.34 32.36 -63.25
C ALA A 528 -10.54 31.98 -62.38
N ILE A 529 -11.70 31.69 -62.98
CA ILE A 529 -12.90 31.20 -62.28
C ILE A 529 -12.62 29.85 -61.63
N SER A 530 -11.92 28.94 -62.33
CA SER A 530 -11.50 27.65 -61.75
C SER A 530 -10.52 27.83 -60.57
N GLY A 531 -9.64 28.83 -60.64
CA GLY A 531 -8.76 29.20 -59.54
C GLY A 531 -9.51 29.79 -58.33
N ILE A 532 -10.57 30.56 -58.56
CA ILE A 532 -11.44 31.09 -57.51
C ILE A 532 -12.19 29.95 -56.79
N ASP A 533 -12.66 28.94 -57.53
CA ASP A 533 -13.31 27.76 -56.92
C ASP A 533 -12.34 27.02 -55.99
N ALA A 534 -11.08 26.83 -56.42
CA ALA A 534 -10.04 26.25 -55.57
C ALA A 534 -9.77 27.10 -54.30
N LEU A 535 -9.81 28.42 -54.40
CA LEU A 535 -9.65 29.32 -53.26
C LEU A 535 -10.85 29.25 -52.30
N LEU A 536 -12.09 29.25 -52.81
CA LEU A 536 -13.29 29.08 -51.99
C LEU A 536 -13.28 27.74 -51.28
N LYS A 537 -12.79 26.67 -51.94
CA LYS A 537 -12.66 25.36 -51.31
C LYS A 537 -11.61 25.34 -50.20
N SER A 538 -10.50 26.06 -50.40
CA SER A 538 -9.48 26.23 -49.35
C SER A 538 -10.02 26.96 -48.11
N GLN A 539 -10.94 27.92 -48.31
CA GLN A 539 -11.60 28.64 -47.21
C GLN A 539 -12.67 27.78 -46.54
N GLU A 540 -13.41 26.96 -47.30
CA GLU A 540 -14.35 25.98 -46.74
C GLU A 540 -13.63 24.97 -45.82
N LEU A 541 -12.44 24.53 -46.20
CA LEU A 541 -11.60 23.66 -45.38
C LEU A 541 -11.18 24.34 -44.07
N LEU A 542 -10.75 25.61 -44.13
CA LEU A 542 -10.42 26.39 -42.94
C LEU A 542 -11.63 26.55 -42.01
N PHE A 543 -12.81 26.87 -42.54
CA PHE A 543 -14.04 26.95 -41.75
C PHE A 543 -14.43 25.59 -41.13
N GLY A 544 -14.19 24.48 -41.85
CA GLY A 544 -14.37 23.13 -41.32
C GLY A 544 -13.47 22.84 -40.11
N PHE A 545 -12.20 23.24 -40.17
CA PHE A 545 -11.25 23.09 -39.06
C PHE A 545 -11.57 24.01 -37.87
N PHE A 546 -11.99 25.25 -38.12
CA PHE A 546 -12.45 26.15 -37.05
C PHE A 546 -13.72 25.63 -36.35
N GLY A 547 -14.63 25.00 -37.08
CA GLY A 547 -15.81 24.34 -36.51
C GLY A 547 -15.49 23.10 -35.67
N LEU A 548 -14.44 22.36 -36.02
CA LEU A 548 -14.03 21.13 -35.32
C LEU A 548 -13.25 21.41 -34.01
N THR A 549 -12.52 22.53 -33.96
CA THR A 549 -11.58 22.84 -32.87
C THR A 549 -12.25 22.92 -31.48
N PRO A 550 -13.40 23.60 -31.29
CA PRO A 550 -14.10 23.63 -30.00
C PRO A 550 -14.53 22.23 -29.52
N GLY A 551 -15.01 21.37 -30.43
CA GLY A 551 -15.43 20.01 -30.10
C GLY A 551 -14.29 19.14 -29.58
N VAL A 552 -13.14 19.21 -30.24
CA VAL A 552 -11.92 18.48 -29.84
C VAL A 552 -11.39 18.98 -28.49
N LEU A 553 -11.38 20.29 -28.25
CA LEU A 553 -10.92 20.88 -27.00
C LEU A 553 -11.79 20.43 -25.81
N VAL A 554 -13.12 20.48 -25.95
CA VAL A 554 -14.05 20.04 -24.91
C VAL A 554 -13.92 18.54 -24.64
N CYS A 555 -13.79 17.71 -25.69
CA CYS A 555 -13.53 16.27 -25.53
C CYS A 555 -12.21 16.00 -24.78
N PHE A 556 -11.14 16.72 -25.12
CA PHE A 556 -9.84 16.60 -24.44
C PHE A 556 -9.91 17.05 -22.98
N ALA A 557 -10.58 18.17 -22.71
CA ALA A 557 -10.80 18.68 -21.34
C ALA A 557 -11.64 17.70 -20.51
N ALA A 558 -12.71 17.14 -21.07
CA ALA A 558 -13.54 16.13 -20.41
C ALA A 558 -12.74 14.86 -20.11
N PHE A 559 -11.97 14.35 -21.09
CA PHE A 559 -11.12 13.18 -20.90
C PHE A 559 -10.05 13.42 -19.81
N ARG A 560 -9.43 14.61 -19.79
CA ARG A 560 -8.46 14.97 -18.75
C ARG A 560 -9.10 15.16 -17.37
N TYR A 561 -10.31 15.70 -17.30
CA TYR A 561 -11.07 15.85 -16.05
C TYR A 561 -11.50 14.49 -15.48
N LEU A 562 -12.03 13.59 -16.32
CA LEU A 562 -12.34 12.21 -15.94
C LEU A 562 -11.08 11.44 -15.53
N GLY A 563 -10.01 11.52 -16.31
CA GLY A 563 -8.72 10.91 -15.98
C GLY A 563 -8.11 11.45 -14.68
N GLY A 564 -8.23 12.76 -14.43
CA GLY A 564 -7.72 13.42 -13.22
C GLY A 564 -8.52 13.11 -11.96
N THR A 565 -9.86 13.07 -12.04
CA THR A 565 -10.73 12.78 -10.89
C THR A 565 -10.63 11.32 -10.44
N PHE A 566 -10.47 10.37 -11.37
CA PHE A 566 -10.20 8.96 -11.04
C PHE A 566 -8.72 8.69 -10.73
N GLY A 567 -7.79 9.41 -11.37
CA GLY A 567 -6.33 9.24 -11.20
C GLY A 567 -5.75 9.87 -9.92
N ASN A 568 -6.31 10.99 -9.42
CA ASN A 568 -5.81 11.67 -8.22
C ASN A 568 -5.85 10.82 -6.95
N LYS A 569 -6.71 9.78 -6.90
CA LYS A 569 -6.74 8.83 -5.77
C LYS A 569 -5.47 8.00 -5.65
N ARG A 570 -4.77 7.73 -6.77
CA ARG A 570 -3.48 7.02 -6.77
C ARG A 570 -2.35 7.90 -6.25
N GLY A 571 -2.35 9.19 -6.61
CA GLY A 571 -1.40 10.20 -6.09
C GLY A 571 -1.57 10.46 -4.59
N LEU A 572 -2.80 10.70 -4.13
CA LEU A 572 -3.12 10.90 -2.70
C LEU A 572 -2.76 9.69 -1.84
N SER A 573 -2.90 8.48 -2.38
CA SER A 573 -2.53 7.26 -1.66
C SER A 573 -1.01 7.07 -1.57
N ARG A 574 -0.25 7.53 -2.57
CA ARG A 574 1.21 7.52 -2.55
C ARG A 574 1.74 8.57 -1.58
N ASP A 575 1.19 9.77 -1.60
CA ASP A 575 1.55 10.87 -0.70
C ASP A 575 1.35 10.48 0.77
N LYS A 576 0.20 9.88 1.10
CA LYS A 576 -0.04 9.30 2.44
C LYS A 576 0.97 8.23 2.84
N ARG A 577 1.46 7.41 1.90
CA ARG A 577 2.47 6.37 2.19
C ARG A 577 3.84 6.98 2.43
N VAL A 578 4.21 8.02 1.68
CA VAL A 578 5.44 8.78 1.88
C VAL A 578 5.42 9.44 3.26
N ASP A 579 4.36 10.18 3.58
CA ASP A 579 4.18 10.81 4.89
C ASP A 579 4.28 9.79 6.04
N GLN A 580 3.62 8.62 5.91
CA GLN A 580 3.72 7.55 6.90
C GLN A 580 5.14 6.96 7.04
N THR A 581 5.94 6.93 5.97
CA THR A 581 7.32 6.42 5.97
C THR A 581 8.26 7.43 6.61
N VAL A 582 8.11 8.72 6.27
CA VAL A 582 8.84 9.84 6.88
C VAL A 582 8.54 9.96 8.38
N ARG A 583 7.28 9.73 8.79
CA ARG A 583 6.91 9.69 10.21
C ARG A 583 7.62 8.57 10.98
N ALA A 584 7.73 7.37 10.40
CA ALA A 584 8.47 6.28 11.02
C ALA A 584 9.96 6.65 11.17
N LEU A 585 10.56 7.23 10.14
CA LEU A 585 11.95 7.71 10.19
C LEU A 585 12.16 8.79 11.27
N ARG A 586 11.22 9.73 11.40
CA ARG A 586 11.23 10.75 12.46
C ARG A 586 11.04 10.14 13.85
N ASN A 587 10.22 9.11 13.99
CA ASN A 587 10.06 8.42 15.27
C ASN A 587 11.35 7.70 15.66
N ILE A 588 12.04 7.06 14.70
CA ILE A 588 13.37 6.45 14.92
C ILE A 588 14.38 7.51 15.35
N ASP A 589 14.46 8.64 14.63
CA ASP A 589 15.31 9.79 15.00
C ASP A 589 15.04 10.25 16.44
N ARG A 590 13.77 10.39 16.79
CA ARG A 590 13.34 10.77 18.13
C ARG A 590 13.70 9.71 19.19
N ILE A 591 13.59 8.43 18.89
CA ILE A 591 13.98 7.35 19.82
C ILE A 591 15.48 7.39 20.05
N LEU A 592 16.29 7.47 18.99
CA LEU A 592 17.76 7.50 19.11
C LEU A 592 18.29 8.78 19.78
N THR A 593 17.64 9.92 19.58
CA THR A 593 18.05 11.19 20.19
C THR A 593 17.59 11.34 21.65
N LEU A 594 16.47 10.73 22.03
CA LEU A 594 15.96 10.75 23.41
C LEU A 594 16.47 9.58 24.27
N ALA A 595 17.03 8.56 23.65
CA ALA A 595 17.57 7.40 24.34
C ALA A 595 18.66 7.83 25.33
N THR A 596 18.54 7.36 26.57
CA THR A 596 19.58 7.51 27.58
C THR A 596 20.64 6.43 27.34
N PRO A 597 21.90 6.79 27.04
CA PRO A 597 22.95 5.81 26.82
C PRO A 597 23.20 5.03 28.11
N THR A 598 23.20 3.70 28.00
CA THR A 598 23.64 2.81 29.08
C THR A 598 25.18 2.91 29.24
N GLN A 599 25.77 2.33 30.29
CA GLN A 599 27.20 2.49 30.65
C GLN A 599 28.19 2.24 29.49
N ASN A 600 27.80 1.44 28.49
CA ASN A 600 28.61 1.11 27.29
C ASN A 600 28.24 1.92 26.03
N ASN A 601 27.51 3.03 26.15
CA ASN A 601 26.94 3.78 25.01
C ASN A 601 26.00 2.93 24.12
N LEU A 602 25.42 1.88 24.72
CA LEU A 602 24.43 1.00 24.13
C LEU A 602 23.02 1.50 24.43
N LEU A 603 22.10 1.18 23.53
CA LEU A 603 20.69 1.51 23.64
C LEU A 603 20.03 0.65 24.73
N SER A 604 19.22 1.22 25.62
CA SER A 604 18.41 0.44 26.57
C SER A 604 17.52 -0.55 25.83
N TYR A 605 17.27 -1.74 26.41
CA TYR A 605 16.43 -2.78 25.79
C TYR A 605 15.05 -2.26 25.40
N LYS A 606 14.42 -1.41 26.23
CA LYS A 606 13.17 -0.71 25.88
C LYS A 606 13.28 0.07 24.57
N ASP A 607 14.27 0.94 24.46
CA ASP A 607 14.43 1.82 23.30
C ASP A 607 14.84 1.03 22.06
N HIS A 608 15.60 -0.06 22.24
CA HIS A 608 15.92 -0.99 21.17
C HIS A 608 14.67 -1.71 20.63
N GLY A 609 13.81 -2.23 21.50
CA GLY A 609 12.55 -2.82 21.08
C GLY A 609 11.61 -1.84 20.38
N LEU A 610 11.58 -0.58 20.83
CA LEU A 610 10.85 0.49 20.15
C LEU A 610 11.42 0.78 18.76
N LEU A 611 12.75 0.80 18.63
CA LEU A 611 13.43 0.94 17.33
C LEU A 611 13.07 -0.23 16.41
N LEU A 612 13.13 -1.48 16.89
CA LEU A 612 12.75 -2.66 16.09
C LEU A 612 11.32 -2.58 15.56
N CYS A 613 10.38 -2.10 16.39
CA CYS A 613 8.99 -1.90 15.98
C CYS A 613 8.87 -0.89 14.82
N GLU A 614 9.48 0.30 14.97
CA GLU A 614 9.42 1.35 13.95
C GLU A 614 10.17 0.95 12.68
N VAL A 615 11.29 0.23 12.81
CA VAL A 615 12.07 -0.30 11.67
C VAL A 615 11.28 -1.38 10.93
N HIS A 616 10.55 -2.24 11.63
CA HIS A 616 9.67 -3.23 11.00
C HIS A 616 8.57 -2.54 10.17
N VAL A 617 7.96 -1.49 10.73
CA VAL A 617 6.95 -0.67 10.04
C VAL A 617 7.56 0.00 8.82
N LEU A 618 8.75 0.60 8.97
CA LEU A 618 9.51 1.25 7.90
C LEU A 618 9.77 0.28 6.74
N ARG A 619 10.30 -0.91 7.02
CA ARG A 619 10.60 -1.95 6.01
C ARG A 619 9.37 -2.46 5.29
N THR A 620 8.24 -2.59 5.98
CA THR A 620 6.98 -3.03 5.37
C THR A 620 6.37 -1.96 4.46
N ARG A 621 6.53 -0.68 4.80
CA ARG A 621 6.06 0.44 3.97
C ARG A 621 6.99 0.71 2.79
N ALA A 622 8.30 0.64 3.01
CA ALA A 622 9.36 0.81 2.01
C ALA A 622 9.21 -0.11 0.79
N ARG A 623 8.84 -1.38 1.02
CA ARG A 623 8.55 -2.39 -0.04
C ARG A 623 7.56 -1.93 -1.11
N ARG A 624 6.63 -1.05 -0.77
CA ARG A 624 5.61 -0.54 -1.70
C ARG A 624 5.97 0.81 -2.31
N LEU A 625 7.08 1.40 -1.87
CA LEU A 625 7.53 2.74 -2.23
C LEU A 625 8.75 2.71 -3.17
N PHE A 626 9.73 1.84 -2.89
CA PHE A 626 10.98 1.76 -3.65
C PHE A 626 10.94 0.74 -4.78
N PRO A 627 11.69 0.96 -5.89
CA PRO A 627 12.01 -0.08 -6.86
C PRO A 627 13.00 -1.10 -6.27
N GLY A 628 13.01 -2.33 -6.80
CA GLY A 628 13.65 -3.48 -6.13
C GLY A 628 15.15 -3.39 -5.85
N GLU A 629 15.94 -2.74 -6.71
CA GLU A 629 17.39 -2.56 -6.48
C GLU A 629 17.65 -1.67 -5.26
N ILE A 630 16.93 -0.55 -5.18
CA ILE A 630 17.02 0.44 -4.11
C ILE A 630 16.42 -0.11 -2.82
N GLU A 631 15.42 -0.98 -2.91
CA GLU A 631 14.90 -1.71 -1.76
C GLU A 631 15.99 -2.58 -1.10
N ARG A 632 16.90 -3.18 -1.88
CA ARG A 632 17.98 -4.01 -1.35
C ARG A 632 18.99 -3.17 -0.57
N GLU A 633 19.47 -2.07 -1.17
CA GLU A 633 20.38 -1.12 -0.51
C GLU A 633 19.73 -0.56 0.78
N PHE A 634 18.46 -0.15 0.69
CA PHE A 634 17.70 0.36 1.84
C PHE A 634 17.60 -0.68 2.95
N ARG A 635 17.44 -1.95 2.60
CA ARG A 635 17.37 -3.04 3.58
C ARG A 635 18.70 -3.29 4.27
N GLU A 636 19.82 -3.14 3.57
CA GLU A 636 21.16 -3.24 4.15
C GLU A 636 21.38 -2.10 5.16
N ASP A 637 21.11 -0.86 4.76
CA ASP A 637 21.18 0.30 5.67
C ASP A 637 20.27 0.16 6.89
N VAL A 638 19.06 -0.36 6.69
CA VAL A 638 18.11 -0.62 7.78
C VAL A 638 18.57 -1.78 8.68
N SER A 639 19.29 -2.77 8.15
CA SER A 639 19.90 -3.82 8.97
C SER A 639 21.01 -3.25 9.84
N ASP A 640 21.83 -2.36 9.31
CA ASP A 640 22.89 -1.68 10.08
C ASP A 640 22.30 -0.88 11.25
N LEU A 641 21.15 -0.22 11.01
CA LEU A 641 20.42 0.54 12.03
C LEU A 641 19.90 -0.35 13.19
N CYS A 642 19.60 -1.64 12.93
CA CYS A 642 19.14 -2.56 13.96
C CYS A 642 20.27 -3.12 14.84
N ASN A 643 21.53 -3.01 14.42
CA ASN A 643 22.65 -3.60 15.15
C ASN A 643 22.98 -2.74 16.39
N ILE A 644 22.67 -3.25 17.59
CA ILE A 644 22.91 -2.57 18.87
C ILE A 644 24.41 -2.39 19.13
N ASN A 645 25.20 -3.42 18.80
CA ASN A 645 26.64 -3.48 19.04
C ASN A 645 27.44 -2.39 18.30
N SER A 646 26.83 -1.71 17.32
CA SER A 646 27.47 -0.62 16.60
C SER A 646 27.48 0.71 17.38
N GLY A 647 26.72 0.81 18.47
CA GLY A 647 26.58 2.00 19.32
C GLY A 647 25.65 3.08 18.75
N ILE A 648 25.09 3.91 19.63
CA ILE A 648 24.07 4.92 19.29
C ILE A 648 24.58 5.92 18.24
N GLN A 649 25.86 6.32 18.30
CA GLN A 649 26.44 7.29 17.36
C GLN A 649 26.52 6.74 15.93
N THR A 650 26.83 5.45 15.77
CA THR A 650 26.87 4.81 14.45
C THR A 650 25.46 4.69 13.89
N GLN A 651 24.49 4.31 14.72
CA GLN A 651 23.08 4.24 14.34
C GLN A 651 22.52 5.60 13.86
N LEU A 652 22.87 6.70 14.54
CA LEU A 652 22.51 8.05 14.09
C LEU A 652 23.12 8.41 12.73
N LYS A 653 24.39 8.07 12.48
CA LYS A 653 25.03 8.28 11.17
C LYS A 653 24.37 7.45 10.06
N VAL A 654 24.00 6.21 10.36
CA VAL A 654 23.25 5.35 9.42
C VAL A 654 21.87 5.96 9.12
N LEU A 655 21.19 6.50 10.13
CA LEU A 655 19.91 7.18 9.94
C LEU A 655 20.03 8.42 9.03
N GLU A 656 21.09 9.22 9.21
CA GLU A 656 21.40 10.34 8.32
C GLU A 656 21.69 9.88 6.89
N ARG A 657 22.46 8.79 6.73
CA ARG A 657 22.72 8.16 5.42
C ARG A 657 21.42 7.76 4.73
N ILE A 658 20.50 7.13 5.44
CA ILE A 658 19.16 6.77 4.93
C ILE A 658 18.38 8.03 4.52
N ARG A 659 18.34 9.05 5.38
CA ARG A 659 17.60 10.29 5.10
C ARG A 659 18.10 11.00 3.86
N TRP A 660 19.42 11.03 3.67
CA TRP A 660 20.06 11.66 2.51
C TRP A 660 19.90 10.80 1.24
N GLY A 661 20.31 9.54 1.30
CA GLY A 661 20.36 8.62 0.15
C GLY A 661 18.99 8.35 -0.47
N TYR A 662 17.94 8.24 0.35
CA TYR A 662 16.59 7.92 -0.13
C TYR A 662 15.66 9.14 -0.25
N SER A 663 16.19 10.35 -0.07
CA SER A 663 15.41 11.60 -0.10
C SER A 663 14.59 11.81 -1.37
N LYS A 664 15.06 11.29 -2.53
CA LYS A 664 14.36 11.39 -3.82
C LYS A 664 13.00 10.69 -3.82
N TRP A 665 12.85 9.58 -3.08
CA TRP A 665 11.61 8.80 -3.03
C TRP A 665 10.74 9.14 -1.81
N LEU A 666 11.32 9.85 -0.84
CA LEU A 666 10.65 10.35 0.36
C LEU A 666 10.09 11.78 0.20
N LYS A 667 10.16 12.36 -1.01
CA LYS A 667 9.65 13.70 -1.36
C LYS A 667 8.31 13.67 -2.08
#